data_AF-W9GTE5-F1
#
_entry.id   AF-W9GTE5-F1
#
_cell.length_a   1.000
_cell.length_b   1.000
_cell.length_c   1.000
_cell.angle_alpha   90.00
_cell.angle_beta   90.00
_cell.angle_gamma   90.00
#
_symmetry.space_group_name_H-M   'P 1'
#
loop_
_entity.id
_entity.type
_entity.pdbx_description
1 polymer ?
#
loop_
_entity_poly.entity_id
_entity_poly.type
_entity_poly.pdbx_seq_one_letter_code
_entity_poly.pdbx_strand_id
1 'polypeptide(L)'
;MATYNGTNGDDSHQGSDAADQFNVGEGNNTVKAGGGNNTVNAGNGDDVVTAGSGNDVLNLGGGNNVADAGGGNNIVNTGSGRDNITTGGGDDQINAGEGDNTINAGDGRNRINTGSGGDVITAGAGNDEINAGEGANTVDAGNGNNRVTAGAGADKITTGSGDDQIYAGEGDNTINAGDGVNRVYTGAGADKITTGSGNDQVWAGEGNDTVNLGGGSDTAYLGGGNDTVRHVIADSAGAHDDYWGEGGSDTLQLVFSAAEAKDAAILADVSRLQTHLAGDGNWMYQFKSFDLTVRQFEKLVLVAPVEAHDDAAATGEDSAVTFSVLGNDVDLLAAGNSALRVTGFDAHDLPGALKLNPDNTFTYDPGQAFQHLRGGETEQVTFKYTVSDDQGFSTTASVTLTINGANDAATISGTAGGAVVEDGTPSTGGMLTVADVDTGENRFQAVDPTSLTASHGTFSFDHLTGAWGFQIDNAAAQALGAGETVEQTLSVRSADGTASETITVAVTGTNDAPTSISNLASGSIKENIAAGFQVADLNAIDVDGDNISYYFKGESGERVQSDGNFVIDPNTGEVTNARAFDYEKDGASLDFVVFAEDGKGGEASGSFTVAIEDVTEQSGPLRIGVKGQDLFSHFLNQSGYQSEAYSEAHLERYDVVILNRTSGTESIKNWVHDGGLLITEWDAADWAANTANMLGSTKIQGGGYVNYNTVISFTEEGELSGLSNKIGEGYSSFGSTEFFRFFSSVDPDADVLAIRNKDVPVIVGGSYGNGSVLLSAYDWQDKPYMGSPYDTLDGVDSLEQVLLNSLHYHHNDLIIG
;
A
#
# COMPACT_ATOMS: atom_id res chain seq x y z
N MET A 1 -33.43 37.65 -80.23
CA MET A 1 -33.24 37.23 -81.62
C MET A 1 -32.50 38.27 -82.46
N ALA A 2 -31.27 38.55 -82.09
CA ALA A 2 -30.18 38.76 -83.03
C ALA A 2 -29.77 37.42 -83.65
N THR A 3 -28.98 37.48 -84.72
CA THR A 3 -28.31 36.33 -85.32
C THR A 3 -26.83 36.63 -85.44
N TYR A 4 -26.01 35.83 -84.76
CA TYR A 4 -24.57 35.89 -84.77
C TYR A 4 -24.03 34.81 -85.72
N ASN A 5 -23.15 35.20 -86.64
CA ASN A 5 -22.49 34.25 -87.54
C ASN A 5 -20.97 34.47 -87.43
N GLY A 6 -20.24 33.40 -87.16
CA GLY A 6 -18.78 33.39 -87.08
C GLY A 6 -18.13 33.05 -88.42
N THR A 7 -17.01 32.35 -88.37
CA THR A 7 -16.14 32.05 -89.50
C THR A 7 -15.86 30.54 -89.65
N ASN A 8 -14.58 30.16 -89.75
CA ASN A 8 -14.07 28.80 -89.80
C ASN A 8 -12.73 28.78 -89.04
N GLY A 9 -12.76 29.35 -87.83
CA GLY A 9 -11.72 29.37 -86.81
C GLY A 9 -12.27 30.01 -85.54
N ASP A 10 -11.51 29.91 -84.44
CA ASP A 10 -11.91 30.24 -83.06
C ASP A 10 -12.65 31.59 -82.91
N ASP A 11 -13.99 31.56 -82.88
CA ASP A 11 -14.86 32.73 -82.72
C ASP A 11 -15.44 32.83 -81.30
N SER A 12 -15.73 34.05 -80.83
CA SER A 12 -16.30 34.26 -79.50
C SER A 12 -17.43 35.29 -79.50
N HIS A 13 -18.57 34.90 -78.90
CA HIS A 13 -19.82 35.65 -78.95
C HIS A 13 -20.53 35.72 -77.59
N GLN A 14 -21.24 36.83 -77.38
CA GLN A 14 -22.14 37.04 -76.25
C GLN A 14 -23.50 37.57 -76.75
N GLY A 15 -24.59 36.95 -76.29
CA GLY A 15 -25.96 37.32 -76.63
C GLY A 15 -26.64 38.25 -75.63
N SER A 16 -27.96 38.19 -75.63
CA SER A 16 -28.86 38.98 -74.79
C SER A 16 -29.83 38.09 -74.00
N ASP A 17 -30.60 38.66 -73.07
CA ASP A 17 -31.64 37.94 -72.31
C ASP A 17 -32.92 37.69 -73.14
N ALA A 18 -32.77 37.42 -74.44
CA ALA A 18 -33.87 37.19 -75.35
C ALA A 18 -33.50 36.33 -76.57
N ALA A 19 -33.71 35.01 -76.49
CA ALA A 19 -33.86 34.06 -77.61
C ALA A 19 -33.08 34.42 -78.90
N ASP A 20 -31.77 34.24 -78.88
CA ASP A 20 -30.81 34.57 -79.93
C ASP A 20 -30.34 33.32 -80.72
N GLN A 21 -29.82 33.53 -81.94
CA GLN A 21 -29.26 32.45 -82.75
C GLN A 21 -27.76 32.66 -83.01
N PHE A 22 -26.97 31.61 -82.87
CA PHE A 22 -25.53 31.59 -83.11
C PHE A 22 -25.20 30.49 -84.12
N ASN A 23 -24.44 30.83 -85.16
CA ASN A 23 -23.89 29.88 -86.12
C ASN A 23 -22.39 30.20 -86.28
N VAL A 24 -21.53 29.67 -85.39
CA VAL A 24 -20.14 30.16 -85.27
C VAL A 24 -19.17 29.47 -86.24
N GLY A 25 -19.36 28.19 -86.55
CA GLY A 25 -18.60 27.46 -87.57
C GLY A 25 -17.34 26.79 -87.03
N GLU A 26 -16.76 25.89 -87.84
CA GLU A 26 -15.58 25.06 -87.49
C GLU A 26 -14.48 25.86 -86.76
N GLY A 27 -14.02 25.39 -85.60
CA GLY A 27 -13.03 26.09 -84.75
C GLY A 27 -13.29 25.82 -83.27
N ASN A 28 -12.39 26.26 -82.38
CA ASN A 28 -12.59 26.12 -80.94
C ASN A 28 -13.30 27.39 -80.41
N ASN A 29 -14.63 27.41 -80.46
CA ASN A 29 -15.43 28.61 -80.21
C ASN A 29 -15.78 28.83 -78.73
N THR A 30 -16.24 30.03 -78.39
CA THR A 30 -16.82 30.32 -77.07
C THR A 30 -18.07 31.19 -77.15
N VAL A 31 -19.24 30.61 -76.87
CA VAL A 31 -20.54 31.29 -76.95
C VAL A 31 -21.18 31.43 -75.56
N LYS A 32 -21.60 32.65 -75.21
CA LYS A 32 -22.42 32.93 -74.02
C LYS A 32 -23.78 33.46 -74.45
N ALA A 33 -24.76 32.58 -74.56
CA ALA A 33 -26.02 32.88 -75.24
C ALA A 33 -26.88 33.90 -74.48
N GLY A 34 -26.92 33.81 -73.14
CA GLY A 34 -27.80 34.64 -72.30
C GLY A 34 -29.14 33.95 -72.02
N GLY A 35 -30.10 34.69 -71.44
CA GLY A 35 -31.43 34.15 -71.15
C GLY A 35 -32.39 34.07 -72.35
N GLY A 36 -33.46 33.30 -72.20
CA GLY A 36 -34.46 33.01 -73.24
C GLY A 36 -34.00 31.94 -74.22
N ASN A 37 -34.93 31.37 -74.98
CA ASN A 37 -34.71 30.18 -75.81
C ASN A 37 -33.73 30.40 -76.97
N ASN A 38 -32.45 30.09 -76.79
CA ASN A 38 -31.44 30.30 -77.84
C ASN A 38 -31.27 29.07 -78.75
N THR A 39 -30.54 29.25 -79.85
CA THR A 39 -30.05 28.14 -80.69
C THR A 39 -28.61 28.39 -81.07
N VAL A 40 -27.72 27.48 -80.67
CA VAL A 40 -26.28 27.53 -80.96
C VAL A 40 -25.93 26.37 -81.88
N ASN A 41 -25.30 26.69 -83.01
CA ASN A 41 -24.68 25.72 -83.92
C ASN A 41 -23.18 26.05 -83.97
N ALA A 42 -22.36 25.20 -83.35
CA ALA A 42 -20.95 25.51 -83.10
C ALA A 42 -20.06 25.04 -84.26
N GLY A 43 -20.03 23.75 -84.60
CA GLY A 43 -19.37 23.27 -85.82
C GLY A 43 -18.70 21.93 -85.58
N ASN A 44 -17.38 21.89 -85.71
CA ASN A 44 -16.52 20.89 -85.10
C ASN A 44 -15.31 21.65 -84.52
N GLY A 45 -14.83 21.22 -83.35
CA GLY A 45 -13.78 21.85 -82.55
C GLY A 45 -14.06 21.69 -81.06
N ASP A 46 -13.12 22.07 -80.19
CA ASP A 46 -13.36 22.03 -78.73
C ASP A 46 -14.19 23.26 -78.32
N ASP A 47 -15.51 23.18 -78.47
CA ASP A 47 -16.43 24.31 -78.28
C ASP A 47 -16.89 24.49 -76.82
N VAL A 48 -16.96 25.74 -76.35
CA VAL A 48 -17.43 26.09 -74.99
C VAL A 48 -18.68 26.97 -75.08
N VAL A 49 -19.82 26.44 -74.63
CA VAL A 49 -21.12 27.12 -74.75
C VAL A 49 -21.85 27.19 -73.40
N THR A 50 -22.32 28.38 -73.05
CA THR A 50 -23.11 28.65 -71.84
C THR A 50 -24.40 29.39 -72.21
N ALA A 51 -25.55 28.78 -71.98
CA ALA A 51 -26.86 29.42 -72.02
C ALA A 51 -27.31 29.90 -70.62
N GLY A 52 -28.46 30.56 -70.56
CA GLY A 52 -29.10 31.00 -69.32
C GLY A 52 -30.39 30.23 -69.07
N SER A 53 -31.37 30.87 -68.43
CA SER A 53 -32.71 30.29 -68.28
C SER A 53 -33.48 30.36 -69.61
N GLY A 54 -33.89 29.22 -70.17
CA GLY A 54 -34.59 29.12 -71.45
C GLY A 54 -34.89 27.68 -71.84
N ASN A 55 -35.47 27.48 -73.02
CA ASN A 55 -35.49 26.16 -73.66
C ASN A 55 -34.52 26.22 -74.83
N ASP A 56 -33.28 25.80 -74.61
CA ASP A 56 -32.16 26.10 -75.48
C ASP A 56 -31.75 24.88 -76.33
N VAL A 57 -31.24 25.14 -77.54
CA VAL A 57 -30.81 24.09 -78.47
C VAL A 57 -29.34 24.28 -78.81
N LEU A 58 -28.49 23.38 -78.31
CA LEU A 58 -27.03 23.43 -78.46
C LEU A 58 -26.56 22.27 -79.36
N ASN A 59 -26.09 22.59 -80.56
CA ASN A 59 -25.52 21.64 -81.51
C ASN A 59 -24.03 21.92 -81.67
N LEU A 60 -23.19 21.07 -81.08
CA LEU A 60 -21.75 21.33 -80.91
C LEU A 60 -20.87 20.54 -81.90
N GLY A 61 -21.37 19.42 -82.42
CA GLY A 61 -20.63 18.58 -83.39
C GLY A 61 -19.33 18.00 -82.80
N GLY A 62 -18.41 17.52 -83.63
CA GLY A 62 -17.28 16.72 -83.14
C GLY A 62 -16.17 17.56 -82.48
N GLY A 63 -15.76 17.19 -81.27
CA GLY A 63 -14.72 17.85 -80.48
C GLY A 63 -14.84 17.50 -78.99
N ASN A 64 -14.02 18.11 -78.13
CA ASN A 64 -14.16 17.92 -76.67
C ASN A 64 -14.94 19.11 -76.09
N ASN A 65 -16.27 19.04 -76.14
CA ASN A 65 -17.14 20.19 -75.90
C ASN A 65 -17.43 20.41 -74.41
N VAL A 66 -17.75 21.66 -74.07
CA VAL A 66 -18.30 22.04 -72.76
C VAL A 66 -19.62 22.75 -72.97
N ALA A 67 -20.72 22.12 -72.57
CA ALA A 67 -22.07 22.64 -72.70
C ALA A 67 -22.69 22.88 -71.31
N ASP A 68 -23.10 24.12 -71.04
CA ASP A 68 -23.97 24.49 -69.94
C ASP A 68 -25.24 25.09 -70.55
N ALA A 69 -26.37 24.37 -70.47
CA ALA A 69 -27.66 24.83 -71.00
C ALA A 69 -28.49 25.63 -69.99
N GLY A 70 -27.99 25.85 -68.76
CA GLY A 70 -28.61 26.71 -67.76
C GLY A 70 -29.83 26.11 -67.05
N GLY A 71 -31.01 26.15 -67.67
CA GLY A 71 -32.23 25.55 -67.08
C GLY A 71 -33.56 25.95 -67.72
N GLY A 72 -34.48 24.99 -67.73
CA GLY A 72 -35.65 24.88 -68.62
C GLY A 72 -35.54 23.59 -69.45
N ASN A 73 -36.30 23.42 -70.54
CA ASN A 73 -36.27 22.17 -71.29
C ASN A 73 -35.39 22.30 -72.55
N ASN A 74 -34.20 21.73 -72.50
CA ASN A 74 -33.12 21.93 -73.47
C ASN A 74 -32.90 20.72 -74.38
N ILE A 75 -32.16 20.95 -75.47
CA ILE A 75 -31.68 19.91 -76.37
C ILE A 75 -30.18 20.13 -76.59
N VAL A 76 -29.34 19.18 -76.20
CA VAL A 76 -27.88 19.24 -76.36
C VAL A 76 -27.39 18.06 -77.21
N ASN A 77 -26.60 18.35 -78.25
CA ASN A 77 -26.03 17.36 -79.16
C ASN A 77 -24.53 17.63 -79.38
N THR A 78 -23.62 16.73 -78.94
CA THR A 78 -22.16 16.97 -78.93
C THR A 78 -21.32 16.02 -79.80
N GLY A 79 -21.96 15.19 -80.62
CA GLY A 79 -21.32 14.54 -81.77
C GLY A 79 -20.34 13.41 -81.44
N SER A 80 -19.09 13.75 -81.12
CA SER A 80 -18.02 12.79 -80.84
C SER A 80 -16.78 13.45 -80.21
N GLY A 81 -16.39 12.99 -79.03
CA GLY A 81 -15.20 13.41 -78.28
C GLY A 81 -15.43 13.25 -76.77
N ARG A 82 -14.63 13.93 -75.93
CA ARG A 82 -14.91 13.98 -74.49
C ARG A 82 -15.75 15.22 -74.19
N ASP A 83 -17.05 15.04 -74.10
CA ASP A 83 -17.97 16.14 -73.82
C ASP A 83 -18.31 16.26 -72.33
N ASN A 84 -18.51 17.49 -71.87
CA ASN A 84 -18.93 17.82 -70.52
C ASN A 84 -20.22 18.66 -70.59
N ILE A 85 -21.34 18.06 -70.21
CA ILE A 85 -22.69 18.59 -70.42
C ILE A 85 -23.38 18.83 -69.07
N THR A 86 -23.97 20.00 -68.89
CA THR A 86 -24.89 20.32 -67.80
C THR A 86 -26.14 20.99 -68.38
N THR A 87 -27.33 20.59 -67.94
CA THR A 87 -28.59 21.21 -68.41
C THR A 87 -29.46 21.81 -67.30
N GLY A 88 -29.19 21.43 -66.04
CA GLY A 88 -29.57 22.14 -64.83
C GLY A 88 -30.91 21.73 -64.22
N GLY A 89 -31.98 21.68 -65.03
CA GLY A 89 -33.28 21.20 -64.58
C GLY A 89 -34.45 21.60 -65.48
N GLY A 90 -35.27 20.61 -65.82
CA GLY A 90 -36.33 20.61 -66.83
C GLY A 90 -36.40 19.23 -67.51
N ASP A 91 -37.36 19.00 -68.42
CA ASP A 91 -37.34 17.75 -69.20
C ASP A 91 -36.35 17.90 -70.37
N ASP A 92 -35.06 17.61 -70.14
CA ASP A 92 -33.98 17.80 -71.11
C ASP A 92 -33.77 16.60 -72.07
N GLN A 93 -33.14 16.86 -73.23
CA GLN A 93 -32.74 15.84 -74.19
C GLN A 93 -31.25 15.97 -74.54
N ILE A 94 -30.46 14.95 -74.25
CA ILE A 94 -29.00 14.97 -74.38
C ILE A 94 -28.54 13.80 -75.25
N ASN A 95 -27.90 14.09 -76.38
CA ASN A 95 -27.22 13.11 -77.23
C ASN A 95 -25.73 13.46 -77.28
N ALA A 96 -24.90 12.79 -76.48
CA ALA A 96 -23.47 13.09 -76.47
C ALA A 96 -22.79 12.53 -77.72
N GLY A 97 -22.77 11.19 -77.86
CA GLY A 97 -22.11 10.52 -78.97
C GLY A 97 -20.71 10.02 -78.60
N GLU A 98 -20.01 9.44 -79.58
CA GLU A 98 -18.82 8.60 -79.35
C GLU A 98 -17.70 9.32 -78.56
N GLY A 99 -17.38 8.80 -77.37
CA GLY A 99 -16.28 9.22 -76.50
C GLY A 99 -16.63 9.16 -75.00
N ASP A 100 -15.67 9.43 -74.12
CA ASP A 100 -15.89 9.34 -72.66
C ASP A 100 -16.58 10.62 -72.15
N ASN A 101 -17.90 10.65 -72.06
CA ASN A 101 -18.65 11.87 -71.73
C ASN A 101 -18.86 12.04 -70.22
N THR A 102 -19.20 13.27 -69.81
CA THR A 102 -19.64 13.61 -68.45
C THR A 102 -20.91 14.44 -68.54
N ILE A 103 -21.99 13.99 -67.90
CA ILE A 103 -23.33 14.58 -68.00
C ILE A 103 -23.92 14.80 -66.61
N ASN A 104 -24.43 16.00 -66.37
CA ASN A 104 -25.23 16.37 -65.22
C ASN A 104 -26.53 17.02 -65.69
N ALA A 105 -27.58 16.23 -65.89
CA ALA A 105 -28.85 16.74 -66.41
C ALA A 105 -29.58 17.59 -65.35
N GLY A 106 -29.80 17.04 -64.16
CA GLY A 106 -30.50 17.72 -63.07
C GLY A 106 -32.02 17.53 -63.14
N ASP A 107 -32.71 17.98 -62.09
CA ASP A 107 -34.10 17.58 -61.79
C ASP A 107 -35.08 17.81 -62.96
N GLY A 108 -35.79 16.75 -63.36
CA GLY A 108 -36.77 16.77 -64.46
C GLY A 108 -36.99 15.38 -65.05
N ARG A 109 -37.61 15.26 -66.24
CA ARG A 109 -37.60 13.99 -66.99
C ARG A 109 -36.64 14.07 -68.17
N ASN A 110 -35.41 13.64 -67.95
CA ASN A 110 -34.37 13.71 -68.94
C ASN A 110 -34.38 12.48 -69.86
N ARG A 111 -33.92 12.68 -71.09
CA ARG A 111 -33.60 11.62 -72.04
C ARG A 111 -32.13 11.73 -72.42
N ILE A 112 -31.32 10.76 -71.99
CA ILE A 112 -29.86 10.81 -72.11
C ILE A 112 -29.39 9.64 -72.99
N ASN A 113 -28.50 9.92 -73.94
CA ASN A 113 -27.96 8.94 -74.88
C ASN A 113 -26.49 9.26 -75.20
N THR A 114 -25.55 8.40 -74.81
CA THR A 114 -24.10 8.71 -74.95
C THR A 114 -23.37 7.86 -75.98
N GLY A 115 -23.82 6.65 -76.30
CA GLY A 115 -23.45 5.95 -77.53
C GLY A 115 -22.29 4.97 -77.34
N SER A 116 -21.05 5.44 -77.22
CA SER A 116 -19.93 4.56 -76.88
C SER A 116 -18.73 5.29 -76.25
N GLY A 117 -18.32 4.86 -75.07
CA GLY A 117 -17.26 5.44 -74.26
C GLY A 117 -17.33 5.01 -72.80
N GLY A 118 -16.42 5.51 -71.96
CA GLY A 118 -16.54 5.40 -70.50
C GLY A 118 -17.36 6.56 -69.94
N ASP A 119 -18.69 6.53 -70.10
CA ASP A 119 -19.55 7.67 -69.78
C ASP A 119 -19.85 7.82 -68.29
N VAL A 120 -19.92 9.06 -67.81
CA VAL A 120 -20.35 9.41 -66.44
C VAL A 120 -21.62 10.24 -66.52
N ILE A 121 -22.73 9.71 -66.02
CA ILE A 121 -24.07 10.29 -66.14
C ILE A 121 -24.68 10.50 -64.75
N THR A 122 -25.16 11.71 -64.47
CA THR A 122 -25.99 12.04 -63.32
C THR A 122 -27.29 12.69 -63.80
N ALA A 123 -28.45 12.09 -63.51
CA ALA A 123 -29.74 12.56 -64.03
C ALA A 123 -30.48 13.53 -63.08
N GLY A 124 -30.31 13.43 -61.76
CA GLY A 124 -31.03 14.26 -60.78
C GLY A 124 -32.28 13.56 -60.23
N ALA A 125 -33.30 14.31 -59.77
CA ALA A 125 -34.58 13.71 -59.39
C ALA A 125 -35.57 13.73 -60.57
N GLY A 126 -36.13 12.58 -60.93
CA GLY A 126 -36.83 12.44 -62.21
C GLY A 126 -37.50 11.11 -62.50
N ASN A 127 -37.64 10.80 -63.78
CA ASN A 127 -38.27 9.58 -64.31
C ASN A 127 -37.51 9.21 -65.61
N ASP A 128 -36.20 9.10 -65.47
CA ASP A 128 -35.26 9.35 -66.57
C ASP A 128 -35.10 8.15 -67.49
N GLU A 129 -34.88 8.42 -68.78
CA GLU A 129 -34.59 7.39 -69.78
C GLU A 129 -33.14 7.54 -70.26
N ILE A 130 -32.27 6.65 -69.77
CA ILE A 130 -30.82 6.72 -69.95
C ILE A 130 -30.35 5.53 -70.79
N ASN A 131 -29.62 5.81 -71.87
CA ASN A 131 -28.94 4.83 -72.72
C ASN A 131 -27.44 5.16 -72.78
N ALA A 132 -26.61 4.43 -72.02
CA ALA A 132 -25.17 4.67 -71.99
C ALA A 132 -24.49 4.12 -73.26
N GLY A 133 -24.72 2.85 -73.62
CA GLY A 133 -24.38 2.30 -74.94
C GLY A 133 -23.30 1.22 -74.91
N GLU A 134 -22.09 1.50 -75.37
CA GLU A 134 -20.96 0.54 -75.31
C GLU A 134 -19.77 1.14 -74.56
N GLY A 135 -19.31 0.47 -73.49
CA GLY A 135 -18.18 0.90 -72.67
C GLY A 135 -18.45 0.70 -71.17
N ALA A 136 -17.54 1.14 -70.31
CA ALA A 136 -17.65 0.96 -68.86
C ALA A 136 -18.18 2.25 -68.21
N ASN A 137 -19.49 2.31 -68.03
CA ASN A 137 -20.22 3.52 -67.68
C ASN A 137 -20.41 3.65 -66.16
N THR A 138 -20.69 4.87 -65.71
CA THR A 138 -21.15 5.18 -64.35
C THR A 138 -22.41 6.02 -64.43
N VAL A 139 -23.54 5.42 -64.09
CA VAL A 139 -24.88 6.03 -64.14
C VAL A 139 -25.42 6.21 -62.72
N ASP A 140 -25.74 7.45 -62.36
CA ASP A 140 -26.57 7.81 -61.21
C ASP A 140 -27.86 8.45 -61.75
N ALA A 141 -28.94 7.67 -61.80
CA ALA A 141 -30.24 8.15 -62.26
C ALA A 141 -30.98 8.98 -61.19
N GLY A 142 -30.48 9.03 -59.95
CA GLY A 142 -31.16 9.68 -58.82
C GLY A 142 -32.60 9.19 -58.62
N ASN A 143 -33.44 9.99 -57.95
CA ASN A 143 -34.71 9.50 -57.39
C ASN A 143 -35.91 9.61 -58.36
N GLY A 144 -36.56 8.47 -58.60
CA GLY A 144 -37.89 8.32 -59.18
C GLY A 144 -37.95 7.05 -60.04
N ASN A 145 -38.98 6.88 -60.89
CA ASN A 145 -39.10 5.62 -61.65
C ASN A 145 -38.33 5.75 -62.98
N ASN A 146 -37.08 5.28 -62.99
CA ASN A 146 -36.13 5.42 -64.09
C ASN A 146 -36.11 4.19 -65.01
N ARG A 147 -35.52 4.38 -66.19
CA ARG A 147 -35.19 3.32 -67.15
C ARG A 147 -33.75 3.48 -67.63
N VAL A 148 -32.88 2.61 -67.17
CA VAL A 148 -31.45 2.58 -67.54
C VAL A 148 -31.18 1.42 -68.50
N THR A 149 -30.45 1.69 -69.58
CA THR A 149 -29.84 0.70 -70.45
C THR A 149 -28.35 1.03 -70.57
N ALA A 150 -27.48 0.18 -70.03
CA ALA A 150 -26.04 0.49 -69.93
C ALA A 150 -25.25 -0.10 -71.12
N GLY A 151 -25.53 -1.35 -71.47
CA GLY A 151 -25.34 -1.98 -72.78
C GLY A 151 -24.25 -3.05 -72.84
N ALA A 152 -22.97 -2.69 -72.93
CA ALA A 152 -21.87 -3.65 -72.95
C ALA A 152 -20.58 -3.08 -72.36
N GLY A 153 -20.23 -3.55 -71.16
CA GLY A 153 -19.04 -3.19 -70.40
C GLY A 153 -19.23 -3.48 -68.91
N ALA A 154 -18.24 -3.10 -68.09
CA ALA A 154 -18.33 -3.23 -66.64
C ALA A 154 -19.05 -2.00 -66.06
N ASP A 155 -20.37 -1.97 -66.14
CA ASP A 155 -21.16 -0.79 -65.81
C ASP A 155 -21.45 -0.66 -64.31
N LYS A 156 -21.42 0.58 -63.81
CA LYS A 156 -21.83 0.94 -62.46
C LYS A 156 -23.14 1.73 -62.50
N ILE A 157 -24.21 1.21 -61.93
CA ILE A 157 -25.55 1.79 -62.00
C ILE A 157 -26.10 2.07 -60.60
N THR A 158 -26.77 3.21 -60.41
CA THR A 158 -27.51 3.56 -59.20
C THR A 158 -28.78 4.34 -59.58
N THR A 159 -29.93 4.01 -58.96
CA THR A 159 -31.24 4.59 -59.34
C THR A 159 -32.09 5.09 -58.16
N GLY A 160 -31.48 5.26 -56.99
CA GLY A 160 -32.06 6.06 -55.89
C GLY A 160 -33.28 5.43 -55.21
N SER A 161 -34.47 5.96 -55.51
CA SER A 161 -35.74 5.44 -54.99
C SER A 161 -36.88 5.61 -56.01
N GLY A 162 -37.45 4.50 -56.46
CA GLY A 162 -38.60 4.43 -57.38
C GLY A 162 -38.80 3.02 -57.94
N ASP A 163 -39.81 2.81 -58.78
CA ASP A 163 -40.01 1.51 -59.45
C ASP A 163 -39.13 1.41 -60.72
N ASP A 164 -37.85 1.12 -60.56
CA ASP A 164 -36.86 1.21 -61.64
C ASP A 164 -36.85 0.02 -62.61
N GLN A 165 -36.31 0.26 -63.81
CA GLN A 165 -36.03 -0.76 -64.82
C GLN A 165 -34.59 -0.63 -65.31
N ILE A 166 -33.75 -1.58 -64.91
CA ILE A 166 -32.31 -1.59 -65.21
C ILE A 166 -32.00 -2.75 -66.17
N TYR A 167 -31.39 -2.43 -67.30
CA TYR A 167 -30.82 -3.38 -68.25
C TYR A 167 -29.32 -3.09 -68.33
N ALA A 168 -28.50 -3.86 -67.61
CA ALA A 168 -27.06 -3.63 -67.57
C ALA A 168 -26.41 -4.14 -68.86
N GLY A 169 -26.46 -5.45 -69.13
CA GLY A 169 -25.93 -6.06 -70.36
C GLY A 169 -24.70 -6.92 -70.13
N GLU A 170 -23.86 -7.07 -71.15
CA GLU A 170 -22.67 -7.94 -71.10
C GLU A 170 -21.48 -7.26 -70.40
N GLY A 171 -21.01 -7.83 -69.29
CA GLY A 171 -19.84 -7.39 -68.53
C GLY A 171 -20.03 -7.51 -67.01
N ASP A 172 -18.96 -7.28 -66.23
CA ASP A 172 -19.00 -7.41 -64.77
C ASP A 172 -19.64 -6.16 -64.12
N ASN A 173 -20.97 -6.13 -63.98
CA ASN A 173 -21.71 -4.93 -63.56
C ASN A 173 -21.76 -4.77 -62.03
N THR A 174 -21.98 -3.54 -61.56
CA THR A 174 -22.26 -3.21 -60.15
C THR A 174 -23.47 -2.29 -60.04
N ILE A 175 -24.55 -2.80 -59.45
CA ILE A 175 -25.88 -2.17 -59.49
C ILE A 175 -26.40 -1.96 -58.07
N ASN A 176 -26.92 -0.75 -57.81
CA ASN A 176 -27.69 -0.42 -56.62
C ASN A 176 -29.05 0.19 -57.03
N ALA A 177 -30.11 -0.61 -57.08
CA ALA A 177 -31.43 -0.13 -57.48
C ALA A 177 -32.12 0.70 -56.38
N GLY A 178 -31.73 0.53 -55.11
CA GLY A 178 -32.35 1.25 -53.99
C GLY A 178 -33.81 0.88 -53.73
N ASP A 179 -34.59 1.81 -53.16
CA ASP A 179 -35.93 1.55 -52.62
C ASP A 179 -37.04 1.65 -53.68
N GLY A 180 -37.85 0.60 -53.85
CA GLY A 180 -39.01 0.59 -54.75
C GLY A 180 -39.34 -0.80 -55.30
N VAL A 181 -40.15 -0.91 -56.36
CA VAL A 181 -40.45 -2.20 -57.02
C VAL A 181 -39.63 -2.34 -58.30
N ASN A 182 -38.37 -2.75 -58.14
CA ASN A 182 -37.34 -2.74 -59.18
C ASN A 182 -37.39 -3.96 -60.09
N ARG A 183 -36.91 -3.79 -61.32
CA ARG A 183 -36.56 -4.89 -62.23
C ARG A 183 -35.15 -4.73 -62.76
N VAL A 184 -34.29 -5.66 -62.39
CA VAL A 184 -32.88 -5.69 -62.81
C VAL A 184 -32.64 -6.88 -63.72
N TYR A 185 -32.13 -6.60 -64.92
CA TYR A 185 -31.61 -7.57 -65.87
C TYR A 185 -30.14 -7.25 -66.08
N THR A 186 -29.22 -8.15 -65.70
CA THR A 186 -27.79 -7.92 -65.96
C THR A 186 -27.40 -8.55 -67.29
N GLY A 187 -26.97 -9.81 -67.35
CA GLY A 187 -26.89 -10.54 -68.61
C GLY A 187 -25.83 -11.63 -68.64
N ALA A 188 -24.57 -11.22 -68.82
CA ALA A 188 -23.43 -12.15 -68.85
C ALA A 188 -22.17 -11.47 -68.33
N GLY A 189 -21.64 -11.92 -67.20
CA GLY A 189 -20.57 -11.29 -66.44
C GLY A 189 -20.52 -11.80 -65.00
N ALA A 190 -19.62 -11.31 -64.17
CA ALA A 190 -19.65 -11.55 -62.72
C ALA A 190 -20.35 -10.38 -62.02
N ASP A 191 -21.68 -10.42 -62.00
CA ASP A 191 -22.51 -9.26 -61.63
C ASP A 191 -22.71 -9.11 -60.12
N LYS A 192 -22.70 -7.86 -59.65
CA LYS A 192 -23.05 -7.50 -58.27
C LYS A 192 -24.32 -6.65 -58.23
N ILE A 193 -25.43 -7.27 -57.84
CA ILE A 193 -26.73 -6.61 -57.71
C ILE A 193 -27.06 -6.36 -56.24
N THR A 194 -27.49 -5.14 -55.93
CA THR A 194 -28.12 -4.79 -54.65
C THR A 194 -29.40 -4.00 -54.91
N THR A 195 -30.47 -4.35 -54.20
CA THR A 195 -31.72 -3.59 -54.15
C THR A 195 -32.08 -3.26 -52.69
N GLY A 196 -33.09 -2.42 -52.47
CA GLY A 196 -33.39 -1.78 -51.17
C GLY A 196 -34.59 -2.38 -50.45
N SER A 197 -35.57 -1.55 -50.10
CA SER A 197 -36.88 -2.02 -49.64
C SER A 197 -37.87 -2.09 -50.80
N GLY A 198 -38.52 -3.24 -50.98
CA GLY A 198 -39.20 -3.51 -52.26
C GLY A 198 -40.04 -4.78 -52.39
N ASN A 199 -40.25 -5.14 -53.64
CA ASN A 199 -40.83 -6.41 -54.10
C ASN A 199 -40.09 -6.78 -55.40
N ASP A 200 -38.79 -6.93 -55.27
CA ASP A 200 -37.84 -6.77 -56.36
C ASP A 200 -37.73 -8.01 -57.24
N GLN A 201 -37.39 -7.79 -58.51
CA GLN A 201 -37.24 -8.86 -59.49
C GLN A 201 -35.87 -8.77 -60.18
N VAL A 202 -35.01 -9.74 -59.91
CA VAL A 202 -33.65 -9.81 -60.48
C VAL A 202 -33.51 -11.03 -61.39
N TRP A 203 -32.93 -10.80 -62.57
CA TRP A 203 -32.42 -11.82 -63.48
C TRP A 203 -30.95 -11.50 -63.72
N ALA A 204 -30.04 -12.32 -63.18
CA ALA A 204 -28.61 -12.10 -63.31
C ALA A 204 -28.12 -12.60 -64.70
N GLY A 205 -27.89 -13.90 -64.88
CA GLY A 205 -27.79 -14.51 -66.21
C GLY A 205 -26.76 -15.63 -66.35
N GLU A 206 -25.66 -15.38 -67.06
CA GLU A 206 -24.51 -16.30 -67.14
C GLU A 206 -23.29 -15.67 -66.43
N GLY A 207 -22.86 -16.23 -65.30
CA GLY A 207 -21.97 -15.49 -64.40
C GLY A 207 -21.35 -16.22 -63.23
N ASN A 208 -21.02 -15.44 -62.19
CA ASN A 208 -20.78 -15.91 -60.82
C ASN A 208 -21.29 -14.79 -59.90
N ASP A 209 -22.61 -14.69 -59.82
CA ASP A 209 -23.27 -13.43 -59.48
C ASP A 209 -23.49 -13.29 -57.98
N THR A 210 -23.50 -12.05 -57.49
CA THR A 210 -23.72 -11.72 -56.09
C THR A 210 -24.94 -10.82 -55.95
N VAL A 211 -26.02 -11.37 -55.38
CA VAL A 211 -27.32 -10.71 -55.28
C VAL A 211 -27.71 -10.48 -53.81
N ASN A 212 -28.13 -9.26 -53.49
CA ASN A 212 -28.64 -8.88 -52.17
C ASN A 212 -29.89 -8.01 -52.32
N LEU A 213 -31.07 -8.56 -52.05
CA LEU A 213 -32.33 -7.91 -52.39
C LEU A 213 -32.86 -6.92 -51.34
N GLY A 214 -32.23 -6.88 -50.17
CA GLY A 214 -32.66 -6.01 -49.07
C GLY A 214 -33.88 -6.59 -48.36
N GLY A 215 -35.00 -5.85 -48.33
CA GLY A 215 -36.15 -6.18 -47.49
C GLY A 215 -37.49 -6.02 -48.19
N GLY A 216 -38.16 -7.13 -48.43
CA GLY A 216 -39.33 -7.15 -49.28
C GLY A 216 -39.89 -8.55 -49.47
N SER A 217 -40.66 -8.72 -50.54
CA SER A 217 -41.14 -10.03 -51.00
C SER A 217 -40.62 -10.22 -52.42
N ASP A 218 -39.41 -10.76 -52.51
CA ASP A 218 -38.53 -10.59 -53.65
C ASP A 218 -38.36 -11.87 -54.47
N THR A 219 -37.75 -11.72 -55.65
CA THR A 219 -37.61 -12.80 -56.63
C THR A 219 -36.29 -12.67 -57.38
N ALA A 220 -35.40 -13.67 -57.25
CA ALA A 220 -34.12 -13.70 -57.94
C ALA A 220 -33.92 -15.00 -58.73
N TYR A 221 -33.67 -14.84 -60.02
CA TYR A 221 -33.15 -15.88 -60.90
C TYR A 221 -31.67 -15.59 -61.13
N LEU A 222 -30.79 -16.44 -60.60
CA LEU A 222 -29.35 -16.27 -60.71
C LEU A 222 -28.90 -16.72 -62.11
N GLY A 223 -28.92 -18.03 -62.38
CA GLY A 223 -28.89 -18.55 -63.76
C GLY A 223 -27.80 -19.58 -63.97
N GLY A 224 -26.77 -19.25 -64.74
CA GLY A 224 -25.70 -20.17 -65.14
C GLY A 224 -24.36 -19.78 -64.54
N GLY A 225 -24.10 -20.16 -63.28
CA GLY A 225 -22.89 -19.72 -62.59
C GLY A 225 -22.44 -20.55 -61.38
N ASN A 226 -21.85 -19.87 -60.40
CA ASN A 226 -21.57 -20.40 -59.05
C ASN A 226 -22.00 -19.31 -58.07
N ASP A 227 -23.30 -19.04 -58.07
CA ASP A 227 -23.82 -17.74 -57.68
C ASP A 227 -23.97 -17.65 -56.16
N THR A 228 -24.18 -16.44 -55.64
CA THR A 228 -24.36 -16.16 -54.21
C THR A 228 -25.52 -15.20 -54.01
N VAL A 229 -26.62 -15.70 -53.44
CA VAL A 229 -27.69 -14.83 -52.91
C VAL A 229 -27.49 -14.64 -51.41
N ARG A 230 -27.39 -13.37 -51.00
CA ARG A 230 -27.31 -12.94 -49.60
C ARG A 230 -28.69 -12.54 -49.13
N HIS A 231 -29.16 -13.20 -48.08
CA HIS A 231 -30.48 -13.00 -47.49
C HIS A 231 -30.34 -12.63 -46.00
N VAL A 232 -30.94 -11.51 -45.61
CA VAL A 232 -30.96 -11.04 -44.22
C VAL A 232 -32.35 -11.32 -43.65
N ILE A 233 -32.42 -12.20 -42.66
CA ILE A 233 -33.70 -12.70 -42.12
C ILE A 233 -34.53 -11.55 -41.51
N ALA A 234 -33.87 -10.55 -40.94
CA ALA A 234 -34.49 -9.37 -40.35
C ALA A 234 -35.06 -8.37 -41.37
N ASP A 235 -34.54 -8.34 -42.61
CA ASP A 235 -34.97 -7.38 -43.63
C ASP A 235 -36.27 -7.86 -44.31
N SER A 236 -36.40 -9.17 -44.58
CA SER A 236 -37.62 -9.81 -45.14
C SER A 236 -38.67 -10.22 -44.09
N ALA A 237 -38.71 -9.54 -42.92
CA ALA A 237 -39.44 -9.99 -41.73
C ALA A 237 -40.97 -10.14 -41.92
N GLY A 238 -41.42 -11.35 -42.26
CA GLY A 238 -42.83 -11.70 -42.48
C GLY A 238 -43.31 -11.53 -43.92
N ALA A 239 -42.38 -11.30 -44.85
CA ALA A 239 -42.61 -11.39 -46.28
C ALA A 239 -42.17 -12.76 -46.84
N HIS A 240 -42.41 -13.00 -48.12
CA HIS A 240 -42.11 -14.25 -48.82
C HIS A 240 -41.10 -14.00 -49.95
N ASP A 241 -39.90 -14.55 -49.81
CA ASP A 241 -38.84 -14.48 -50.81
C ASP A 241 -38.73 -15.77 -51.60
N ASP A 242 -38.37 -15.68 -52.87
CA ASP A 242 -38.23 -16.86 -53.73
C ASP A 242 -36.98 -16.76 -54.63
N TYR A 243 -36.01 -17.67 -54.44
CA TYR A 243 -34.73 -17.65 -55.16
C TYR A 243 -34.48 -18.94 -55.95
N TRP A 244 -33.93 -18.78 -57.15
CA TRP A 244 -33.53 -19.84 -58.07
C TRP A 244 -32.04 -19.69 -58.43
N GLY A 245 -31.17 -20.60 -57.99
CA GLY A 245 -29.77 -20.64 -58.46
C GLY A 245 -29.67 -21.11 -59.91
N GLU A 246 -30.46 -22.14 -60.24
CA GLU A 246 -30.53 -22.86 -61.51
C GLU A 246 -29.30 -23.73 -61.86
N GLY A 247 -28.13 -23.14 -62.14
CA GLY A 247 -27.27 -23.64 -63.21
C GLY A 247 -25.79 -23.93 -62.92
N GLY A 248 -25.35 -24.09 -61.67
CA GLY A 248 -24.00 -24.65 -61.48
C GLY A 248 -23.63 -25.16 -60.09
N SER A 249 -23.34 -24.25 -59.15
CA SER A 249 -23.00 -24.64 -57.77
C SER A 249 -23.25 -23.48 -56.83
N ASP A 250 -24.51 -23.31 -56.46
CA ASP A 250 -24.99 -22.00 -56.04
C ASP A 250 -25.10 -21.92 -54.51
N THR A 251 -24.93 -20.71 -53.98
CA THR A 251 -24.67 -20.46 -52.56
C THR A 251 -25.77 -19.59 -51.96
N LEU A 252 -26.53 -20.16 -51.03
CA LEU A 252 -27.37 -19.38 -50.14
C LEU A 252 -26.51 -18.86 -48.98
N GLN A 253 -26.37 -17.55 -48.83
CA GLN A 253 -25.74 -16.91 -47.68
C GLN A 253 -26.83 -16.36 -46.76
N LEU A 254 -27.15 -17.07 -45.69
CA LEU A 254 -28.09 -16.62 -44.65
C LEU A 254 -27.36 -15.74 -43.64
N VAL A 255 -27.91 -14.55 -43.37
CA VAL A 255 -27.40 -13.59 -42.40
C VAL A 255 -28.38 -13.45 -41.24
N PHE A 256 -27.84 -13.58 -40.03
CA PHE A 256 -28.60 -13.63 -38.78
C PHE A 256 -28.20 -12.47 -37.86
N SER A 257 -29.15 -11.92 -37.11
CA SER A 257 -28.86 -11.23 -35.85
C SER A 257 -28.52 -12.24 -34.73
N ALA A 258 -27.97 -11.75 -33.63
CA ALA A 258 -27.67 -12.58 -32.45
C ALA A 258 -28.91 -13.28 -31.84
N ALA A 259 -30.12 -12.73 -32.06
CA ALA A 259 -31.36 -13.35 -31.62
C ALA A 259 -31.79 -14.49 -32.56
N GLU A 260 -31.72 -14.27 -33.88
CA GLU A 260 -32.11 -15.27 -34.89
C GLU A 260 -31.14 -16.46 -34.93
N ALA A 261 -29.85 -16.21 -34.73
CA ALA A 261 -28.83 -17.25 -34.56
C ALA A 261 -29.04 -18.12 -33.30
N LYS A 262 -29.96 -17.74 -32.41
CA LYS A 262 -30.36 -18.50 -31.21
C LYS A 262 -31.78 -19.05 -31.28
N ASP A 263 -32.56 -18.70 -32.31
CA ASP A 263 -33.94 -19.15 -32.41
C ASP A 263 -34.03 -20.63 -32.83
N ALA A 264 -34.71 -21.43 -32.00
CA ALA A 264 -34.78 -22.87 -32.18
C ALA A 264 -35.60 -23.32 -33.40
N ALA A 265 -36.49 -22.47 -33.95
CA ALA A 265 -37.21 -22.76 -35.18
C ALA A 265 -36.37 -22.43 -36.42
N ILE A 266 -35.66 -21.30 -36.42
CA ILE A 266 -34.68 -20.92 -37.46
C ILE A 266 -33.59 -21.98 -37.57
N LEU A 267 -32.94 -22.33 -36.45
CA LEU A 267 -31.90 -23.38 -36.41
C LEU A 267 -32.43 -24.75 -36.89
N ALA A 268 -33.70 -25.05 -36.61
CA ALA A 268 -34.34 -26.28 -37.08
C ALA A 268 -34.73 -26.25 -38.57
N ASP A 269 -34.94 -25.08 -39.19
CA ASP A 269 -35.03 -24.96 -40.66
C ASP A 269 -33.63 -25.08 -41.30
N VAL A 270 -32.62 -24.37 -40.77
CA VAL A 270 -31.22 -24.41 -41.26
C VAL A 270 -30.67 -25.85 -41.27
N SER A 271 -30.84 -26.58 -40.16
CA SER A 271 -30.42 -27.99 -40.05
C SER A 271 -31.13 -28.91 -41.06
N ARG A 272 -32.37 -28.56 -41.45
CA ARG A 272 -33.12 -29.29 -42.48
C ARG A 272 -32.65 -28.94 -43.89
N LEU A 273 -32.30 -27.69 -44.19
CA LEU A 273 -31.66 -27.36 -45.47
C LEU A 273 -30.31 -28.06 -45.60
N GLN A 274 -29.46 -28.05 -44.57
CA GLN A 274 -28.19 -28.80 -44.57
C GLN A 274 -28.38 -30.29 -44.88
N THR A 275 -29.49 -30.89 -44.42
CA THR A 275 -29.84 -32.29 -44.72
C THR A 275 -30.37 -32.47 -46.15
N HIS A 276 -31.14 -31.51 -46.68
CA HIS A 276 -31.66 -31.47 -48.05
C HIS A 276 -30.50 -31.43 -49.07
N LEU A 277 -29.60 -30.46 -48.92
CA LEU A 277 -28.37 -30.29 -49.71
C LEU A 277 -27.47 -31.54 -49.69
N ALA A 278 -27.46 -32.28 -48.58
CA ALA A 278 -26.66 -33.51 -48.42
C ALA A 278 -27.20 -34.73 -49.21
N GLY A 279 -28.32 -34.61 -49.92
CA GLY A 279 -28.71 -35.57 -50.97
C GLY A 279 -30.09 -36.20 -50.86
N ASP A 280 -31.16 -35.41 -50.60
CA ASP A 280 -32.53 -35.92 -50.75
C ASP A 280 -33.04 -35.92 -52.21
N GLY A 281 -32.35 -35.20 -53.10
CA GLY A 281 -32.65 -35.13 -54.54
C GLY A 281 -33.89 -34.32 -54.91
N ASN A 282 -34.44 -33.56 -53.96
CA ASN A 282 -35.51 -32.60 -54.20
C ASN A 282 -34.90 -31.23 -54.57
N TRP A 283 -35.58 -30.48 -55.44
CA TRP A 283 -35.02 -29.27 -56.10
C TRP A 283 -35.56 -27.96 -55.48
N MET A 284 -36.27 -28.05 -54.35
CA MET A 284 -36.92 -26.92 -53.68
C MET A 284 -36.99 -27.15 -52.17
N TYR A 285 -36.57 -26.14 -51.40
CA TYR A 285 -36.73 -26.07 -49.95
C TYR A 285 -37.52 -24.80 -49.57
N GLN A 286 -38.30 -24.87 -48.49
CA GLN A 286 -39.00 -23.71 -47.91
C GLN A 286 -38.71 -23.62 -46.41
N PHE A 287 -38.13 -22.50 -45.99
CA PHE A 287 -38.00 -22.09 -44.60
C PHE A 287 -39.37 -21.67 -44.06
N LYS A 288 -39.71 -22.03 -42.82
CA LYS A 288 -41.03 -21.75 -42.23
C LYS A 288 -40.98 -20.72 -41.10
N SER A 289 -39.78 -20.47 -40.58
CA SER A 289 -39.50 -19.43 -39.61
C SER A 289 -39.45 -18.03 -40.22
N PHE A 290 -39.05 -17.90 -41.49
CA PHE A 290 -38.92 -16.63 -42.22
C PHE A 290 -39.37 -16.69 -43.70
N ASP A 291 -40.23 -17.66 -44.05
CA ASP A 291 -40.93 -17.86 -45.34
C ASP A 291 -40.12 -17.72 -46.66
N LEU A 292 -38.79 -17.86 -46.59
CA LEU A 292 -37.93 -17.99 -47.76
C LEU A 292 -38.14 -19.33 -48.49
N THR A 293 -38.30 -19.28 -49.81
CA THR A 293 -38.22 -20.44 -50.71
C THR A 293 -36.92 -20.39 -51.52
N VAL A 294 -36.23 -21.52 -51.66
CA VAL A 294 -35.01 -21.64 -52.47
C VAL A 294 -35.04 -22.88 -53.37
N ARG A 295 -34.49 -22.77 -54.58
CA ARG A 295 -34.44 -23.84 -55.59
C ARG A 295 -33.08 -23.90 -56.27
N GLN A 296 -32.60 -25.12 -56.49
CA GLN A 296 -31.31 -25.40 -57.14
C GLN A 296 -30.17 -24.59 -56.50
N PHE A 297 -29.81 -25.00 -55.28
CA PHE A 297 -28.64 -24.52 -54.54
C PHE A 297 -27.87 -25.74 -54.03
N GLU A 298 -26.54 -25.65 -54.01
CA GLU A 298 -25.64 -26.72 -53.58
C GLU A 298 -24.88 -26.38 -52.29
N LYS A 299 -24.78 -25.09 -51.96
CA LYS A 299 -24.01 -24.58 -50.81
C LYS A 299 -24.88 -23.73 -49.89
N LEU A 300 -24.56 -23.78 -48.60
CA LEU A 300 -25.12 -22.92 -47.57
C LEU A 300 -23.98 -22.32 -46.76
N VAL A 301 -23.96 -20.99 -46.66
CA VAL A 301 -23.09 -20.22 -45.78
C VAL A 301 -23.96 -19.57 -44.71
N LEU A 302 -23.53 -19.63 -43.46
CA LEU A 302 -24.21 -19.04 -42.30
C LEU A 302 -23.36 -17.88 -41.79
N VAL A 303 -23.97 -16.71 -41.63
CA VAL A 303 -23.29 -15.45 -41.30
C VAL A 303 -23.94 -14.81 -40.08
N ALA A 304 -23.29 -14.89 -38.92
CA ALA A 304 -23.87 -14.48 -37.64
C ALA A 304 -22.84 -13.74 -36.77
N PRO A 305 -23.26 -12.79 -35.92
CA PRO A 305 -22.34 -11.97 -35.16
C PRO A 305 -21.68 -12.72 -34.00
N VAL A 306 -20.44 -12.33 -33.69
CA VAL A 306 -19.76 -12.70 -32.45
C VAL A 306 -20.45 -12.06 -31.24
N GLU A 307 -20.57 -12.81 -30.15
CA GLU A 307 -20.85 -12.29 -28.81
C GLU A 307 -19.59 -12.33 -27.96
N ALA A 308 -19.27 -11.20 -27.32
CA ALA A 308 -18.21 -11.10 -26.32
C ALA A 308 -18.77 -10.98 -24.91
N HIS A 309 -18.02 -11.46 -23.92
CA HIS A 309 -18.42 -11.43 -22.52
C HIS A 309 -17.34 -10.82 -21.62
N ASP A 310 -17.76 -10.06 -20.61
CA ASP A 310 -16.81 -9.40 -19.70
C ASP A 310 -16.02 -10.44 -18.88
N ASP A 311 -14.72 -10.19 -18.73
CA ASP A 311 -13.75 -11.08 -18.11
C ASP A 311 -13.25 -10.56 -16.76
N ALA A 312 -12.72 -11.48 -15.95
CA ALA A 312 -12.02 -11.14 -14.72
C ALA A 312 -10.74 -11.97 -14.53
N ALA A 313 -9.68 -11.30 -14.10
CA ALA A 313 -8.44 -11.94 -13.64
C ALA A 313 -7.91 -11.22 -12.39
N ALA A 314 -6.98 -11.84 -11.67
CA ALA A 314 -6.38 -11.26 -10.48
C ALA A 314 -4.87 -11.57 -10.40
N THR A 315 -4.12 -10.68 -9.75
CA THR A 315 -2.69 -10.86 -9.51
C THR A 315 -2.24 -10.11 -8.24
N GLY A 316 -1.04 -10.43 -7.74
CA GLY A 316 -0.32 -9.56 -6.80
C GLY A 316 0.43 -8.48 -7.57
N GLU A 317 0.67 -7.32 -6.95
CA GLU A 317 1.35 -6.19 -7.61
C GLU A 317 2.77 -6.52 -8.13
N ASP A 318 3.56 -7.31 -7.39
CA ASP A 318 4.88 -7.78 -7.81
C ASP A 318 4.85 -8.88 -8.89
N SER A 319 3.69 -9.17 -9.48
CA SER A 319 3.49 -10.35 -10.32
C SER A 319 2.68 -10.06 -11.57
N ALA A 320 3.29 -10.36 -12.72
CA ALA A 320 2.58 -10.39 -13.99
C ALA A 320 1.66 -11.62 -14.11
N VAL A 321 0.44 -11.42 -14.58
CA VAL A 321 -0.56 -12.47 -14.85
C VAL A 321 -0.75 -12.66 -16.35
N THR A 322 -1.05 -13.88 -16.78
CA THR A 322 -1.45 -14.17 -18.17
C THR A 322 -2.75 -14.96 -18.19
N PHE A 323 -3.72 -14.51 -18.98
CA PHE A 323 -5.09 -15.02 -19.00
C PHE A 323 -5.68 -14.98 -20.43
N SER A 324 -6.72 -15.78 -20.66
CA SER A 324 -7.46 -15.82 -21.93
C SER A 324 -8.79 -15.09 -21.77
N VAL A 325 -9.17 -14.32 -22.79
CA VAL A 325 -10.51 -13.70 -22.90
C VAL A 325 -11.46 -14.53 -23.76
N LEU A 326 -10.99 -15.16 -24.84
CA LEU A 326 -11.82 -15.93 -25.79
C LEU A 326 -12.39 -17.27 -25.24
N GLY A 327 -12.51 -17.44 -23.91
CA GLY A 327 -12.95 -18.67 -23.25
C GLY A 327 -14.44 -18.71 -22.90
N ASN A 328 -15.08 -17.55 -22.83
CA ASN A 328 -16.52 -17.32 -22.61
C ASN A 328 -17.21 -16.79 -23.88
N ASP A 329 -16.53 -15.96 -24.68
CA ASP A 329 -16.94 -15.47 -26.00
C ASP A 329 -17.51 -16.58 -26.92
N VAL A 330 -18.42 -16.20 -27.82
CA VAL A 330 -19.10 -17.14 -28.72
C VAL A 330 -19.15 -16.62 -30.15
N ASP A 331 -18.68 -17.46 -31.06
CA ASP A 331 -18.87 -17.34 -32.51
C ASP A 331 -20.21 -18.02 -32.85
N LEU A 332 -21.27 -17.23 -33.05
CA LEU A 332 -22.61 -17.78 -33.19
C LEU A 332 -22.72 -18.63 -34.47
N LEU A 333 -23.31 -19.82 -34.34
CA LEU A 333 -23.44 -20.86 -35.38
C LEU A 333 -22.12 -21.58 -35.78
N ALA A 334 -20.94 -21.08 -35.42
CA ALA A 334 -19.69 -21.76 -35.72
C ALA A 334 -19.46 -23.01 -34.85
N ALA A 335 -18.78 -24.02 -35.41
CA ALA A 335 -18.66 -25.34 -34.80
C ALA A 335 -17.65 -25.44 -33.62
N GLY A 336 -17.17 -24.31 -33.07
CA GLY A 336 -16.26 -24.31 -31.91
C GLY A 336 -15.34 -23.10 -31.75
N ASN A 337 -15.82 -21.87 -32.01
CA ASN A 337 -15.10 -20.59 -31.79
C ASN A 337 -13.70 -20.45 -32.42
N SER A 338 -13.28 -21.37 -33.28
CA SER A 338 -11.91 -21.44 -33.78
C SER A 338 -11.53 -20.31 -34.75
N ALA A 339 -12.51 -19.52 -35.22
CA ALA A 339 -12.27 -18.31 -35.99
C ALA A 339 -11.94 -17.10 -35.09
N LEU A 340 -12.43 -17.04 -33.84
CA LEU A 340 -12.31 -15.86 -32.98
C LEU A 340 -10.87 -15.41 -32.73
N ARG A 341 -10.60 -14.13 -32.91
CA ARG A 341 -9.32 -13.47 -32.62
C ARG A 341 -9.56 -12.18 -31.85
N VAL A 342 -8.63 -11.84 -30.95
CA VAL A 342 -8.57 -10.48 -30.41
C VAL A 342 -7.89 -9.60 -31.47
N THR A 343 -8.63 -8.65 -32.04
CA THR A 343 -8.16 -7.76 -33.12
C THR A 343 -7.87 -6.34 -32.66
N GLY A 344 -8.26 -5.96 -31.45
CA GLY A 344 -7.94 -4.68 -30.83
C GLY A 344 -8.04 -4.73 -29.32
N PHE A 345 -7.41 -3.76 -28.65
CA PHE A 345 -7.60 -3.49 -27.23
C PHE A 345 -7.24 -2.05 -26.92
N ASP A 346 -7.88 -1.47 -25.91
CA ASP A 346 -7.45 -0.20 -25.34
C ASP A 346 -6.37 -0.45 -24.29
N ALA A 347 -5.28 0.29 -24.40
CA ALA A 347 -4.13 0.27 -23.50
C ALA A 347 -3.73 1.68 -23.06
N HIS A 348 -4.53 2.69 -23.36
CA HIS A 348 -4.21 4.09 -23.06
C HIS A 348 -4.39 4.38 -21.57
N ASP A 349 -3.43 5.11 -20.98
CA ASP A 349 -3.38 5.51 -19.57
C ASP A 349 -3.58 4.38 -18.52
N LEU A 350 -3.44 3.11 -18.90
CA LEU A 350 -3.48 2.00 -17.94
C LEU A 350 -2.26 2.09 -16.99
N PRO A 351 -2.45 2.00 -15.66
CA PRO A 351 -1.36 1.72 -14.75
C PRO A 351 -0.79 0.32 -15.04
N GLY A 352 0.53 0.15 -14.89
CA GLY A 352 1.22 -1.08 -15.31
C GLY A 352 1.45 -1.18 -16.83
N ALA A 353 1.58 -2.41 -17.34
CA ALA A 353 1.83 -2.71 -18.74
C ALA A 353 0.96 -3.88 -19.22
N LEU A 354 0.07 -3.61 -20.18
CA LEU A 354 -0.79 -4.61 -20.82
C LEU A 354 -0.23 -5.02 -22.21
N LYS A 355 -0.28 -6.31 -22.51
CA LYS A 355 0.20 -6.87 -23.79
C LYS A 355 -0.67 -8.02 -24.28
N LEU A 356 -1.16 -7.92 -25.50
CA LEU A 356 -1.73 -9.06 -26.25
C LEU A 356 -0.61 -9.99 -26.74
N ASN A 357 -0.81 -11.30 -26.61
CA ASN A 357 0.11 -12.35 -27.06
C ASN A 357 -0.32 -12.96 -28.41
N PRO A 358 0.59 -13.60 -29.16
CA PRO A 358 0.28 -14.22 -30.46
C PRO A 358 -0.72 -15.38 -30.43
N ASP A 359 -1.11 -15.86 -29.24
CA ASP A 359 -2.11 -16.91 -29.00
C ASP A 359 -3.48 -16.35 -28.59
N ASN A 360 -3.65 -15.02 -28.60
CA ASN A 360 -4.83 -14.26 -28.13
C ASN A 360 -5.00 -14.21 -26.59
N THR A 361 -4.00 -14.64 -25.81
CA THR A 361 -3.97 -14.35 -24.36
C THR A 361 -3.50 -12.92 -24.10
N PHE A 362 -3.93 -12.32 -22.99
CA PHE A 362 -3.33 -11.09 -22.46
C PHE A 362 -2.33 -11.44 -21.37
N THR A 363 -1.18 -10.77 -21.38
CA THR A 363 -0.29 -10.63 -20.21
C THR A 363 -0.44 -9.21 -19.67
N TYR A 364 -0.61 -9.08 -18.37
CA TYR A 364 -0.61 -7.80 -17.65
C TYR A 364 0.44 -7.84 -16.53
N ASP A 365 1.25 -6.80 -16.46
CA ASP A 365 2.33 -6.61 -15.48
C ASP A 365 2.08 -5.30 -14.70
N PRO A 366 1.78 -5.33 -13.39
CA PRO A 366 1.55 -4.11 -12.60
C PRO A 366 2.82 -3.25 -12.46
N GLY A 367 4.00 -3.86 -12.59
CA GLY A 367 5.31 -3.21 -12.66
C GLY A 367 5.73 -2.49 -11.37
N GLN A 368 5.31 -1.24 -11.23
CA GLN A 368 5.58 -0.34 -10.09
C GLN A 368 4.41 0.62 -9.83
N ALA A 369 3.24 0.40 -10.47
CA ALA A 369 2.12 1.33 -10.40
C ALA A 369 1.24 1.13 -9.15
N PHE A 370 1.53 0.13 -8.32
CA PHE A 370 0.67 -0.33 -7.23
C PHE A 370 1.34 -0.51 -5.86
N GLN A 371 2.69 -0.49 -5.75
CA GLN A 371 3.47 -0.71 -4.50
C GLN A 371 3.11 0.20 -3.29
N HIS A 372 2.10 1.06 -3.43
CA HIS A 372 1.49 1.81 -2.35
C HIS A 372 0.41 1.02 -1.58
N LEU A 373 0.01 -0.18 -2.06
CA LEU A 373 -1.07 -1.00 -1.52
C LEU A 373 -0.59 -2.01 -0.48
N ARG A 374 -1.10 -1.89 0.76
CA ARG A 374 -0.69 -2.78 1.85
C ARG A 374 -1.23 -4.20 1.73
N GLY A 375 -0.67 -5.10 2.55
CA GLY A 375 -1.01 -6.51 2.57
C GLY A 375 -2.50 -6.76 2.85
N GLY A 376 -3.26 -7.06 1.80
CA GLY A 376 -4.71 -7.26 1.86
C GLY A 376 -5.57 -6.07 1.42
N GLU A 377 -4.97 -4.96 1.00
CA GLU A 377 -5.62 -3.91 0.20
C GLU A 377 -5.70 -4.35 -1.27
N THR A 378 -6.66 -3.80 -2.03
CA THR A 378 -6.86 -4.14 -3.45
C THR A 378 -7.30 -2.94 -4.27
N GLU A 379 -6.84 -2.87 -5.53
CA GLU A 379 -7.34 -1.96 -6.55
C GLU A 379 -7.78 -2.73 -7.80
N GLN A 380 -8.52 -2.04 -8.70
CA GLN A 380 -8.99 -2.62 -9.95
C GLN A 380 -8.59 -1.79 -11.16
N VAL A 381 -8.21 -2.50 -12.23
CA VAL A 381 -7.89 -1.93 -13.54
C VAL A 381 -8.82 -2.54 -14.57
N THR A 382 -9.56 -1.70 -15.30
CA THR A 382 -10.48 -2.14 -16.34
C THR A 382 -10.01 -1.65 -17.71
N PHE A 383 -9.93 -2.55 -18.68
CA PHE A 383 -9.67 -2.23 -20.08
C PHE A 383 -10.68 -2.92 -21.00
N LYS A 384 -10.75 -2.49 -22.28
CA LYS A 384 -11.61 -3.10 -23.29
C LYS A 384 -10.81 -3.81 -24.36
N TYR A 385 -11.34 -4.91 -24.87
CA TYR A 385 -10.83 -5.60 -26.05
C TYR A 385 -11.89 -5.68 -27.14
N THR A 386 -11.43 -5.90 -28.38
CA THR A 386 -12.25 -6.18 -29.55
C THR A 386 -11.96 -7.60 -30.00
N VAL A 387 -13.00 -8.43 -30.09
CA VAL A 387 -12.95 -9.75 -30.72
C VAL A 387 -13.61 -9.68 -32.09
N SER A 388 -13.11 -10.48 -33.04
CA SER A 388 -13.74 -10.70 -34.34
C SER A 388 -13.62 -12.16 -34.79
N ASP A 389 -14.50 -12.56 -35.71
CA ASP A 389 -14.45 -13.84 -36.42
C ASP A 389 -13.60 -13.75 -37.71
N ASP A 390 -13.76 -14.71 -38.63
CA ASP A 390 -13.22 -14.68 -39.99
C ASP A 390 -14.23 -14.21 -41.06
N GLN A 391 -15.43 -13.80 -40.65
CA GLN A 391 -16.53 -13.31 -41.49
C GLN A 391 -16.56 -11.78 -41.57
N GLY A 392 -15.95 -11.10 -40.60
CA GLY A 392 -15.83 -9.65 -40.51
C GLY A 392 -16.69 -9.00 -39.41
N PHE A 393 -17.42 -9.77 -38.60
CA PHE A 393 -18.08 -9.18 -37.43
C PHE A 393 -17.06 -8.90 -36.33
N SER A 394 -17.27 -7.81 -35.59
CA SER A 394 -16.50 -7.51 -34.39
C SER A 394 -17.39 -6.91 -33.31
N THR A 395 -17.02 -7.19 -32.06
CA THR A 395 -17.71 -6.69 -30.86
C THR A 395 -16.69 -6.48 -29.74
N THR A 396 -17.10 -5.86 -28.64
CA THR A 396 -16.20 -5.48 -27.54
C THR A 396 -16.73 -5.89 -26.17
N ALA A 397 -15.86 -6.45 -25.35
CA ALA A 397 -16.10 -6.66 -23.92
C ALA A 397 -14.96 -6.05 -23.09
N SER A 398 -15.09 -6.12 -21.77
CA SER A 398 -14.21 -5.49 -20.78
C SER A 398 -13.54 -6.55 -19.92
N VAL A 399 -12.26 -6.38 -19.62
CA VAL A 399 -11.55 -7.17 -18.61
C VAL A 399 -11.45 -6.34 -17.33
N THR A 400 -11.82 -6.92 -16.19
CA THR A 400 -11.53 -6.33 -14.86
C THR A 400 -10.42 -7.11 -14.17
N LEU A 401 -9.29 -6.46 -13.98
CA LEU A 401 -8.14 -6.98 -13.24
C LEU A 401 -8.25 -6.55 -11.78
N THR A 402 -8.13 -7.48 -10.84
CA THR A 402 -7.98 -7.16 -9.41
C THR A 402 -6.52 -7.31 -8.98
N ILE A 403 -5.91 -6.21 -8.56
CA ILE A 403 -4.54 -6.16 -8.05
C ILE A 403 -4.61 -6.28 -6.52
N ASN A 404 -3.81 -7.15 -5.95
CA ASN A 404 -3.74 -7.39 -4.51
C ASN A 404 -2.40 -6.87 -4.00
N GLY A 405 -2.44 -6.02 -2.96
CA GLY A 405 -1.24 -5.47 -2.32
C GLY A 405 -0.44 -6.55 -1.58
N ALA A 406 0.88 -6.44 -1.66
CA ALA A 406 1.82 -7.15 -0.80
C ALA A 406 1.98 -6.37 0.52
N ASN A 407 2.79 -6.87 1.44
CA ASN A 407 3.38 -6.01 2.47
C ASN A 407 4.84 -5.93 2.08
N ASP A 408 5.24 -4.79 1.53
CA ASP A 408 6.62 -4.60 1.10
C ASP A 408 7.54 -4.51 2.34
N ALA A 409 8.84 -4.66 2.15
CA ALA A 409 9.77 -4.73 3.29
C ALA A 409 10.35 -3.35 3.63
N ALA A 410 9.94 -2.80 4.78
CA ALA A 410 10.47 -1.56 5.31
C ALA A 410 12.00 -1.60 5.47
N THR A 411 12.64 -0.43 5.44
CA THR A 411 14.08 -0.28 5.69
C THR A 411 14.35 0.77 6.76
N ILE A 412 15.15 0.44 7.77
CA ILE A 412 15.61 1.37 8.80
C ILE A 412 17.08 1.69 8.54
N SER A 413 17.47 2.97 8.68
CA SER A 413 18.86 3.40 8.57
C SER A 413 19.13 4.67 9.39
N GLY A 414 20.39 4.89 9.78
CA GLY A 414 20.79 6.10 10.49
C GLY A 414 21.99 5.87 11.40
N THR A 415 22.03 6.58 12.53
CA THR A 415 23.02 6.37 13.60
C THR A 415 22.36 5.60 14.74
N ALA A 416 22.70 4.32 14.91
CA ALA A 416 22.21 3.47 16.00
C ALA A 416 23.23 3.27 17.15
N GLY A 417 24.45 3.80 17.02
CA GLY A 417 25.51 3.65 18.02
C GLY A 417 25.71 4.92 18.86
N GLY A 418 25.97 4.76 20.16
CA GLY A 418 26.40 5.84 21.05
C GLY A 418 27.40 5.36 22.11
N ALA A 419 27.99 6.30 22.82
CA ALA A 419 28.81 6.03 24.00
C ALA A 419 28.66 7.16 25.01
N VAL A 420 28.67 6.80 26.29
CA VAL A 420 28.78 7.71 27.44
C VAL A 420 29.88 7.21 28.36
N VAL A 421 30.46 8.14 29.11
CA VAL A 421 31.46 7.85 30.14
C VAL A 421 30.92 8.43 31.43
N GLU A 422 31.00 7.63 32.49
CA GLU A 422 30.69 8.03 33.85
C GLU A 422 31.50 9.26 34.28
N ASP A 423 30.91 10.09 35.14
CA ASP A 423 31.38 11.42 35.58
C ASP A 423 31.69 12.43 34.45
N GLY A 424 31.43 12.04 33.20
CA GLY A 424 31.87 12.71 32.00
C GLY A 424 30.74 13.33 31.22
N THR A 425 30.39 12.71 30.09
CA THR A 425 29.31 13.22 29.22
C THR A 425 28.01 12.48 29.56
N PRO A 426 27.03 13.13 30.19
CA PRO A 426 25.91 12.44 30.83
C PRO A 426 24.84 11.94 29.85
N SER A 427 24.98 12.24 28.56
CA SER A 427 24.11 11.71 27.51
C SER A 427 24.78 11.59 26.15
N THR A 428 24.23 10.68 25.34
CA THR A 428 24.54 10.50 23.92
C THR A 428 23.22 10.41 23.14
N GLY A 429 23.27 10.39 21.82
CA GLY A 429 22.06 10.34 21.00
C GLY A 429 22.34 10.27 19.51
N GLY A 430 21.27 10.06 18.74
CA GLY A 430 21.36 9.87 17.30
C GLY A 430 20.01 10.07 16.61
N MET A 431 19.97 9.67 15.35
CA MET A 431 18.82 9.81 14.47
C MET A 431 18.71 8.56 13.62
N LEU A 432 17.55 7.92 13.67
CA LEU A 432 17.15 6.87 12.74
C LEU A 432 16.13 7.43 11.76
N THR A 433 16.00 6.77 10.63
CA THR A 433 15.03 7.04 9.58
C THR A 433 14.48 5.72 9.09
N VAL A 434 13.20 5.69 8.74
CA VAL A 434 12.54 4.53 8.15
C VAL A 434 12.00 4.93 6.79
N ALA A 435 12.24 4.08 5.79
CA ALA A 435 11.71 4.23 4.45
C ALA A 435 10.93 2.98 4.09
N ASP A 436 9.73 3.21 3.58
CA ASP A 436 8.77 2.21 3.14
C ASP A 436 8.07 2.76 1.89
N VAL A 437 7.61 1.87 1.02
CA VAL A 437 6.85 2.22 -0.19
C VAL A 437 5.35 2.09 0.07
N ASP A 438 4.95 1.21 1.00
CA ASP A 438 3.58 1.01 1.44
C ASP A 438 2.98 2.30 2.04
N THR A 439 1.71 2.62 1.71
CA THR A 439 1.13 3.94 1.97
C THR A 439 1.19 4.35 3.45
N GLY A 440 2.14 5.22 3.78
CA GLY A 440 2.31 5.78 5.12
C GLY A 440 2.89 4.82 6.17
N GLU A 441 3.32 3.61 5.79
CA GLU A 441 4.00 2.65 6.69
C GLU A 441 5.46 3.07 7.00
N ASN A 442 5.94 4.11 6.31
CA ASN A 442 7.20 4.84 6.52
C ASN A 442 7.29 5.65 7.84
N ARG A 443 6.90 5.03 8.96
CA ARG A 443 6.88 5.55 10.34
C ARG A 443 7.38 4.49 11.32
N PHE A 444 7.91 4.90 12.47
CA PHE A 444 8.29 3.94 13.52
C PHE A 444 7.08 3.54 14.38
N GLN A 445 7.11 2.33 14.94
CA GLN A 445 6.24 1.97 16.06
C GLN A 445 6.60 2.79 17.32
N ALA A 446 5.60 3.06 18.16
CA ALA A 446 5.83 3.64 19.48
C ALA A 446 6.50 2.60 20.39
N VAL A 447 7.64 2.98 20.98
CA VAL A 447 8.38 2.15 21.95
C VAL A 447 7.61 2.08 23.27
N ASP A 448 7.53 0.88 23.87
CA ASP A 448 6.93 0.72 25.19
C ASP A 448 7.75 1.48 26.25
N PRO A 449 7.14 2.32 27.12
CA PRO A 449 7.87 3.09 28.13
C PRO A 449 8.75 2.25 29.08
N THR A 450 8.43 0.97 29.29
CA THR A 450 9.26 0.04 30.10
C THR A 450 10.52 -0.43 29.37
N SER A 451 10.55 -0.36 28.03
CA SER A 451 11.76 -0.63 27.23
C SER A 451 12.71 0.56 27.14
N LEU A 452 12.29 1.75 27.61
CA LEU A 452 13.15 2.93 27.68
C LEU A 452 14.05 2.93 28.94
N THR A 453 13.67 2.22 30.00
CA THR A 453 14.51 2.07 31.21
C THR A 453 15.55 0.98 31.01
N ALA A 454 16.82 1.31 31.14
CA ALA A 454 17.95 0.39 31.06
C ALA A 454 18.68 0.29 32.42
N SER A 455 19.61 -0.65 32.57
CA SER A 455 20.32 -0.91 33.84
C SER A 455 21.18 0.26 34.35
N HIS A 456 21.75 1.07 33.45
CA HIS A 456 22.68 2.17 33.77
C HIS A 456 22.22 3.52 33.20
N GLY A 457 20.92 3.68 32.97
CA GLY A 457 20.36 4.92 32.43
C GLY A 457 18.99 4.76 31.75
N THR A 458 18.57 5.78 31.01
CA THR A 458 17.26 5.84 30.36
C THR A 458 17.39 6.33 28.92
N PHE A 459 16.80 5.58 27.99
CA PHE A 459 16.63 5.98 26.60
C PHE A 459 15.46 6.97 26.43
N SER A 460 15.52 7.76 25.36
CA SER A 460 14.38 8.43 24.77
C SER A 460 14.30 8.10 23.29
N PHE A 461 13.08 7.95 22.76
CA PHE A 461 12.83 7.70 21.34
C PHE A 461 11.57 8.45 20.90
N ASP A 462 11.71 9.32 19.90
CA ASP A 462 10.58 9.98 19.24
C ASP A 462 10.25 9.24 17.94
N HIS A 463 9.17 8.47 17.94
CA HIS A 463 8.73 7.69 16.78
C HIS A 463 8.25 8.55 15.58
N LEU A 464 8.01 9.86 15.78
CA LEU A 464 7.60 10.77 14.70
C LEU A 464 8.81 11.36 13.94
N THR A 465 9.98 11.42 14.57
CA THR A 465 11.21 11.93 13.93
C THR A 465 12.29 10.87 13.74
N GLY A 466 12.28 9.80 14.55
CA GLY A 466 13.37 8.84 14.67
C GLY A 466 14.55 9.33 15.51
N ALA A 467 14.43 10.49 16.16
CA ALA A 467 15.44 11.00 17.07
C ALA A 467 15.48 10.18 18.37
N TRP A 468 16.68 9.85 18.83
CA TRP A 468 16.88 9.11 20.07
C TRP A 468 17.98 9.70 20.94
N GLY A 469 17.88 9.47 22.25
CA GLY A 469 18.89 9.81 23.23
C GLY A 469 19.06 8.70 24.25
N PHE A 470 20.18 8.72 24.96
CA PHE A 470 20.41 7.95 26.17
C PHE A 470 21.04 8.86 27.22
N GLN A 471 20.45 8.90 28.41
CA GLN A 471 20.94 9.62 29.57
C GLN A 471 21.46 8.60 30.58
N ILE A 472 22.73 8.72 31.00
CA ILE A 472 23.32 7.84 32.02
C ILE A 472 22.65 8.11 33.37
N ASP A 473 22.39 7.05 34.15
CA ASP A 473 22.21 7.17 35.59
C ASP A 473 23.56 6.92 36.25
N ASN A 474 24.30 8.00 36.53
CA ASN A 474 25.64 7.91 37.12
C ASN A 474 25.59 7.12 38.44
N ALA A 475 24.55 7.27 39.27
CA ALA A 475 24.46 6.57 40.54
C ALA A 475 24.26 5.05 40.41
N ALA A 476 23.84 4.57 39.23
CA ALA A 476 23.80 3.15 38.88
C ALA A 476 25.12 2.67 38.22
N ALA A 477 25.97 3.59 37.74
CA ALA A 477 27.24 3.29 37.09
C ALA A 477 28.42 3.12 38.05
N GLN A 478 28.36 3.68 39.27
CA GLN A 478 29.47 3.79 40.27
C GLN A 478 30.07 2.47 40.78
N ALA A 479 29.76 1.32 40.17
CA ALA A 479 30.42 0.04 40.42
C ALA A 479 31.13 -0.50 39.15
N LEU A 480 31.29 0.33 38.12
CA LEU A 480 31.99 0.02 36.87
C LEU A 480 33.41 0.59 36.96
N GLY A 481 34.38 -0.26 37.33
CA GLY A 481 35.76 0.18 37.49
C GLY A 481 36.41 0.69 36.21
N ALA A 482 37.52 1.43 36.35
CA ALA A 482 38.19 2.18 35.29
C ALA A 482 38.34 1.48 33.93
N GLY A 483 37.51 1.87 32.96
CA GLY A 483 37.52 1.34 31.60
C GLY A 483 36.78 0.00 31.41
N GLU A 484 36.05 -0.48 32.42
CA GLU A 484 34.98 -1.46 32.23
C GLU A 484 33.87 -0.84 31.36
N THR A 485 33.23 -1.67 30.54
CA THR A 485 32.20 -1.21 29.59
C THR A 485 30.99 -2.13 29.58
N VAL A 486 29.80 -1.57 29.75
CA VAL A 486 28.52 -2.29 29.66
C VAL A 486 27.66 -1.70 28.54
N GLU A 487 27.10 -2.57 27.70
CA GLU A 487 26.20 -2.15 26.62
C GLU A 487 24.76 -2.02 27.16
N GLN A 488 24.10 -0.93 26.78
CA GLN A 488 22.68 -0.69 27.00
C GLN A 488 21.99 -0.66 25.63
N THR A 489 20.86 -1.34 25.47
CA THR A 489 20.22 -1.53 24.16
C THR A 489 18.75 -1.14 24.13
N LEU A 490 18.29 -0.64 22.98
CA LEU A 490 16.88 -0.39 22.69
C LEU A 490 16.55 -0.88 21.27
N SER A 491 15.57 -1.78 21.14
CA SER A 491 15.04 -2.22 19.85
C SER A 491 13.90 -1.33 19.39
N VAL A 492 13.94 -0.90 18.12
CA VAL A 492 12.88 -0.14 17.44
C VAL A 492 12.40 -0.88 16.19
N ARG A 493 11.22 -0.54 15.67
CA ARG A 493 10.56 -1.24 14.56
C ARG A 493 9.86 -0.29 13.58
N SER A 494 9.75 -0.71 12.33
CA SER A 494 8.85 -0.08 11.34
C SER A 494 7.39 -0.28 11.74
N ALA A 495 6.48 0.45 11.09
CA ALA A 495 5.06 0.49 11.41
C ALA A 495 4.38 -0.88 11.41
N ASP A 496 4.61 -1.62 10.34
CA ASP A 496 4.16 -2.97 10.01
C ASP A 496 4.93 -4.04 10.81
N GLY A 497 6.20 -3.76 11.13
CA GLY A 497 7.12 -4.60 11.88
C GLY A 497 8.07 -5.47 11.04
N THR A 498 8.12 -5.33 9.70
CA THR A 498 9.08 -6.07 8.86
C THR A 498 10.54 -5.69 9.15
N ALA A 499 10.81 -4.43 9.49
CA ALA A 499 12.12 -3.96 9.88
C ALA A 499 12.25 -3.75 11.40
N SER A 500 13.44 -4.06 11.92
CA SER A 500 13.83 -3.70 13.28
C SER A 500 15.31 -3.36 13.34
N GLU A 501 15.65 -2.36 14.15
CA GLU A 501 17.02 -1.89 14.40
C GLU A 501 17.26 -1.87 15.91
N THR A 502 18.50 -2.10 16.33
CA THR A 502 18.90 -2.04 17.74
C THR A 502 19.86 -0.89 17.97
N ILE A 503 19.42 0.09 18.75
CA ILE A 503 20.26 1.16 19.27
C ILE A 503 21.13 0.56 20.37
N THR A 504 22.45 0.75 20.30
CA THR A 504 23.40 0.29 21.33
C THR A 504 24.22 1.46 21.84
N VAL A 505 24.26 1.61 23.17
CA VAL A 505 25.07 2.61 23.88
C VAL A 505 26.02 1.92 24.83
N ALA A 506 27.33 2.14 24.65
CA ALA A 506 28.34 1.72 25.61
C ALA A 506 28.42 2.73 26.76
N VAL A 507 28.22 2.26 27.99
CA VAL A 507 28.56 3.00 29.22
C VAL A 507 29.95 2.56 29.63
N THR A 508 30.87 3.51 29.80
CA THR A 508 32.25 3.26 30.26
C THR A 508 32.43 3.80 31.67
N GLY A 509 32.91 2.96 32.58
CA GLY A 509 33.20 3.32 33.97
C GLY A 509 34.43 4.20 34.14
N THR A 510 34.37 5.11 35.12
CA THR A 510 35.51 5.95 35.55
C THR A 510 36.36 5.24 36.60
N ASN A 511 37.30 5.96 37.21
CA ASN A 511 37.96 5.51 38.43
C ASN A 511 37.51 6.47 39.52
N ASP A 512 36.75 5.98 40.48
CA ASP A 512 36.37 6.80 41.63
C ASP A 512 37.55 6.93 42.60
N ALA A 513 37.33 7.49 43.79
CA ALA A 513 38.35 7.52 44.83
C ALA A 513 37.84 6.88 46.13
N PRO A 514 38.72 6.25 46.93
CA PRO A 514 38.33 5.64 48.20
C PRO A 514 37.54 6.62 49.08
N THR A 515 36.46 6.13 49.68
CA THR A 515 35.65 6.94 50.59
C THR A 515 36.40 7.25 51.89
N SER A 516 35.92 8.26 52.64
CA SER A 516 36.59 8.75 53.85
C SER A 516 36.90 7.64 54.86
N ILE A 517 38.18 7.49 55.21
CA ILE A 517 38.65 6.45 56.13
C ILE A 517 37.93 6.56 57.48
N SER A 518 37.24 5.49 57.86
CA SER A 518 36.57 5.35 59.17
C SER A 518 37.43 4.55 60.14
N ASN A 519 37.29 4.79 61.45
CA ASN A 519 37.83 3.90 62.48
C ASN A 519 36.69 3.11 63.12
N LEU A 520 36.73 1.78 62.97
CA LEU A 520 35.75 0.84 63.49
C LEU A 520 35.95 0.54 64.99
N ALA A 521 37.15 0.76 65.53
CA ALA A 521 37.49 0.51 66.93
C ALA A 521 38.41 1.60 67.52
N SER A 522 37.87 2.49 68.35
CA SER A 522 38.69 3.46 69.11
C SER A 522 39.34 2.80 70.32
N GLY A 523 40.62 2.42 70.21
CA GLY A 523 41.41 1.95 71.34
C GLY A 523 42.09 3.11 72.08
N SER A 524 41.73 3.34 73.33
CA SER A 524 42.67 3.96 74.27
C SER A 524 43.76 2.94 74.60
N ILE A 525 45.01 3.39 74.69
CA ILE A 525 46.16 2.54 75.02
C ILE A 525 46.72 2.96 76.37
N LYS A 526 47.02 1.99 77.24
CA LYS A 526 47.74 2.29 78.49
C LYS A 526 49.20 2.56 78.21
N GLU A 527 49.79 3.47 78.96
CA GLU A 527 51.23 3.62 78.94
C GLU A 527 51.93 2.32 79.37
N ASN A 528 53.22 2.20 79.03
CA ASN A 528 54.04 1.00 79.25
C ASN A 528 53.53 -0.30 78.59
N ILE A 529 52.47 -0.27 77.78
CA ILE A 529 52.08 -1.37 76.90
C ILE A 529 53.14 -1.54 75.79
N ALA A 530 53.59 -2.78 75.57
CA ALA A 530 54.59 -3.09 74.55
C ALA A 530 54.06 -2.82 73.12
N ALA A 531 54.96 -2.74 72.14
CA ALA A 531 54.59 -2.59 70.73
C ALA A 531 53.75 -3.77 70.22
N GLY A 532 52.84 -3.50 69.27
CA GLY A 532 51.93 -4.50 68.69
C GLY A 532 50.58 -4.63 69.39
N PHE A 533 50.15 -3.64 70.17
CA PHE A 533 48.78 -3.51 70.68
C PHE A 533 47.94 -2.68 69.70
N GLN A 534 46.78 -3.20 69.30
CA GLN A 534 45.85 -2.53 68.39
C GLN A 534 45.23 -1.28 69.04
N VAL A 535 45.30 -0.15 68.33
CA VAL A 535 44.77 1.16 68.76
C VAL A 535 43.70 1.73 67.83
N ALA A 536 43.69 1.31 66.56
CA ALA A 536 42.63 1.58 65.62
C ALA A 536 42.43 0.40 64.65
N ASP A 537 41.24 0.35 64.05
CA ASP A 537 40.83 -0.63 63.05
C ASP A 537 40.21 0.14 61.89
N LEU A 538 40.99 0.41 60.84
CA LEU A 538 40.63 1.39 59.82
C LEU A 538 39.99 0.76 58.59
N ASN A 539 38.87 1.34 58.15
CA ASN A 539 38.18 0.90 56.95
C ASN A 539 37.78 2.09 56.07
N ALA A 540 38.33 2.13 54.86
CA ALA A 540 37.82 2.86 53.72
C ALA A 540 37.15 1.87 52.74
N ILE A 541 36.27 2.37 51.89
CA ILE A 541 35.55 1.56 50.89
C ILE A 541 35.70 2.27 49.55
N ASP A 542 36.13 1.57 48.51
CA ASP A 542 35.96 2.05 47.14
C ASP A 542 34.59 1.62 46.60
N VAL A 543 34.01 2.45 45.72
CA VAL A 543 32.71 2.19 45.10
C VAL A 543 32.88 1.31 43.84
N ASP A 544 34.02 1.43 43.15
CA ASP A 544 34.49 0.52 42.09
C ASP A 544 34.78 -0.90 42.61
N GLY A 545 34.83 -1.09 43.93
CA GLY A 545 35.17 -2.36 44.57
C GLY A 545 36.66 -2.74 44.50
N ASP A 546 37.54 -1.79 44.17
CA ASP A 546 38.99 -1.99 44.15
C ASP A 546 39.59 -2.29 45.54
N ASN A 547 40.73 -2.96 45.54
CA ASN A 547 41.43 -3.36 46.77
C ASN A 547 42.14 -2.17 47.41
N ILE A 548 41.59 -1.66 48.51
CA ILE A 548 42.21 -0.60 49.30
C ILE A 548 43.56 -1.03 49.91
N SER A 549 44.56 -0.17 49.82
CA SER A 549 45.82 -0.29 50.58
C SER A 549 46.08 0.92 51.49
N TYR A 550 46.50 0.68 52.73
CA TYR A 550 46.64 1.69 53.79
C TYR A 550 48.11 2.02 54.10
N TYR A 551 48.42 3.30 54.34
CA TYR A 551 49.80 3.73 54.63
C TYR A 551 49.90 5.10 55.34
N PHE A 552 51.06 5.39 55.94
CA PHE A 552 51.43 6.73 56.44
C PHE A 552 52.38 7.43 55.47
N LYS A 553 52.41 8.77 55.46
CA LYS A 553 53.41 9.55 54.69
C LYS A 553 54.55 10.02 55.59
N GLY A 554 55.78 9.67 55.23
CA GLY A 554 56.99 10.07 55.94
C GLY A 554 57.37 11.55 55.73
N GLU A 555 58.47 12.00 56.36
CA GLU A 555 58.88 13.42 56.35
C GLU A 555 59.19 13.96 54.93
N SER A 556 59.49 13.10 53.95
CA SER A 556 59.67 13.49 52.54
C SER A 556 58.48 13.12 51.63
N GLY A 557 57.34 12.73 52.21
CA GLY A 557 56.11 12.38 51.49
C GLY A 557 56.07 10.95 50.93
N GLU A 558 57.08 10.14 51.26
CA GLU A 558 57.19 8.73 50.85
C GLU A 558 56.23 7.83 51.64
N ARG A 559 55.81 6.70 51.03
CA ARG A 559 54.91 5.75 51.68
C ARG A 559 55.66 4.91 52.72
N VAL A 560 55.20 4.92 53.97
CA VAL A 560 55.77 4.16 55.08
C VAL A 560 54.67 3.46 55.88
N GLN A 561 54.97 2.26 56.40
CA GLN A 561 54.05 1.48 57.24
C GLN A 561 54.12 1.89 58.72
N SER A 562 54.95 2.88 59.08
CA SER A 562 55.04 3.44 60.44
C SER A 562 55.45 4.90 60.42
N ASP A 563 54.79 5.73 61.24
CA ASP A 563 55.15 7.13 61.49
C ASP A 563 56.18 7.29 62.66
N GLY A 564 56.62 6.16 63.25
CA GLY A 564 57.50 6.12 64.42
C GLY A 564 56.79 5.99 65.77
N ASN A 565 55.49 6.27 65.84
CA ASN A 565 54.64 6.02 67.02
C ASN A 565 53.69 4.83 66.80
N PHE A 566 53.20 4.66 65.58
CA PHE A 566 52.23 3.65 65.16
C PHE A 566 52.75 2.83 63.98
N VAL A 567 52.17 1.64 63.76
CA VAL A 567 52.40 0.77 62.60
C VAL A 567 51.03 0.41 62.02
N ILE A 568 50.89 0.42 60.70
CA ILE A 568 49.66 0.04 60.00
C ILE A 568 49.88 -1.18 59.10
N ASP A 569 48.97 -2.14 59.12
CA ASP A 569 48.93 -3.19 58.10
C ASP A 569 48.33 -2.63 56.79
N PRO A 570 49.04 -2.74 55.65
CA PRO A 570 48.63 -2.11 54.41
C PRO A 570 47.48 -2.82 53.69
N ASN A 571 46.92 -3.91 54.24
CA ASN A 571 45.81 -4.67 53.63
C ASN A 571 44.59 -4.72 54.57
N THR A 572 44.78 -4.79 55.88
CA THR A 572 43.67 -4.86 56.85
C THR A 572 43.27 -3.50 57.42
N GLY A 573 44.15 -2.50 57.38
CA GLY A 573 43.92 -1.21 58.04
C GLY A 573 44.09 -1.24 59.56
N GLU A 574 44.54 -2.38 60.12
CA GLU A 574 44.84 -2.48 61.55
C GLU A 574 46.02 -1.55 61.93
N VAL A 575 45.81 -0.68 62.92
CA VAL A 575 46.86 0.18 63.46
C VAL A 575 47.26 -0.28 64.86
N THR A 576 48.55 -0.52 65.06
CA THR A 576 49.15 -0.87 66.35
C THR A 576 50.16 0.18 66.82
N ASN A 577 50.54 0.18 68.09
CA ASN A 577 51.66 1.00 68.56
C ASN A 577 53.03 0.44 68.13
N ALA A 578 53.89 1.28 67.54
CA ALA A 578 55.26 0.93 67.15
C ALA A 578 56.21 0.80 68.34
N ARG A 579 55.85 1.40 69.48
CA ARG A 579 56.65 1.48 70.70
C ARG A 579 55.74 1.55 71.93
N ALA A 580 56.32 1.32 73.11
CA ALA A 580 55.66 1.73 74.34
C ALA A 580 55.55 3.27 74.40
N PHE A 581 54.39 3.73 74.86
CA PHE A 581 54.15 5.13 75.20
C PHE A 581 54.32 5.35 76.71
N ASP A 582 54.63 6.60 77.07
CA ASP A 582 55.05 7.03 78.41
C ASP A 582 54.29 8.34 78.71
N TYR A 583 53.31 8.31 79.64
CA TYR A 583 52.29 9.36 79.73
C TYR A 583 52.89 10.72 80.11
N GLU A 584 53.90 10.76 80.99
CA GLU A 584 54.65 11.97 81.31
C GLU A 584 55.51 12.56 80.17
N LYS A 585 55.80 11.79 79.10
CA LYS A 585 56.67 12.24 77.98
C LYS A 585 55.91 12.46 76.67
N ASP A 586 55.03 11.52 76.33
CA ASP A 586 54.27 11.50 75.09
C ASP A 586 52.96 12.29 75.20
N GLY A 587 52.46 12.47 76.43
CA GLY A 587 51.24 13.23 76.73
C GLY A 587 49.97 12.38 76.69
N ALA A 588 48.82 13.05 76.87
CA ALA A 588 47.53 12.36 77.03
C ALA A 588 46.92 11.81 75.72
N SER A 589 47.47 12.17 74.57
CA SER A 589 47.06 11.65 73.27
C SER A 589 48.11 11.87 72.20
N LEU A 590 48.15 10.98 71.21
CA LEU A 590 48.93 11.14 69.98
C LEU A 590 48.00 11.12 68.77
N ASP A 591 48.23 12.04 67.83
CA ASP A 591 47.51 12.13 66.56
C ASP A 591 48.33 11.47 65.44
N PHE A 592 47.64 10.84 64.49
CA PHE A 592 48.24 10.30 63.26
C PHE A 592 47.34 10.53 62.03
N VAL A 593 47.93 10.50 60.83
CA VAL A 593 47.21 10.65 59.55
C VAL A 593 47.53 9.46 58.64
N VAL A 594 46.51 8.66 58.35
CA VAL A 594 46.59 7.51 57.41
C VAL A 594 46.02 7.94 56.06
N PHE A 595 46.61 7.38 55.01
CA PHE A 595 46.14 7.45 53.64
C PHE A 595 45.66 6.07 53.20
N ALA A 596 44.65 6.03 52.34
CA ALA A 596 44.11 4.82 51.73
C ALA A 596 44.05 5.04 50.21
N GLU A 597 44.62 4.11 49.44
CA GLU A 597 44.63 4.15 47.96
C GLU A 597 43.93 2.93 47.36
N ASP A 598 43.44 3.09 46.13
CA ASP A 598 42.83 2.06 45.28
C ASP A 598 43.86 1.22 44.46
N GLY A 599 45.10 1.70 44.36
CA GLY A 599 46.13 1.17 43.46
C GLY A 599 45.98 1.58 41.98
N LYS A 600 45.07 2.51 41.66
CA LYS A 600 44.78 3.02 40.30
C LYS A 600 45.02 4.52 40.16
N GLY A 601 44.71 5.32 41.19
CA GLY A 601 44.97 6.76 41.23
C GLY A 601 44.21 7.56 42.29
N GLY A 602 43.11 7.01 42.84
CA GLY A 602 42.35 7.57 43.93
C GLY A 602 43.05 7.46 45.28
N GLU A 603 42.87 8.47 46.15
CA GLU A 603 43.45 8.49 47.48
C GLU A 603 42.55 9.24 48.49
N ALA A 604 42.23 8.57 49.60
CA ALA A 604 41.64 9.17 50.79
C ALA A 604 42.69 9.44 51.88
N SER A 605 42.34 10.33 52.82
CA SER A 605 43.13 10.55 54.04
C SER A 605 42.22 10.69 55.26
N GLY A 606 42.57 10.03 56.37
CA GLY A 606 41.88 10.13 57.65
C GLY A 606 42.85 10.54 58.76
N SER A 607 42.43 11.47 59.62
CA SER A 607 43.19 11.89 60.81
C SER A 607 42.54 11.30 62.06
N PHE A 608 43.34 10.68 62.92
CA PHE A 608 42.86 9.95 64.09
C PHE A 608 43.68 10.31 65.33
N THR A 609 43.05 10.20 66.50
CA THR A 609 43.65 10.50 67.81
C THR A 609 43.56 9.27 68.70
N VAL A 610 44.69 8.83 69.25
CA VAL A 610 44.76 7.75 70.26
C VAL A 610 44.98 8.38 71.62
N ALA A 611 44.07 8.14 72.56
CA ALA A 611 44.23 8.55 73.95
C ALA A 611 45.18 7.60 74.69
N ILE A 612 46.12 8.16 75.45
CA ILE A 612 47.02 7.40 76.33
C ILE A 612 46.47 7.45 77.75
N GLU A 613 46.34 6.29 78.40
CA GLU A 613 45.89 6.16 79.79
C GLU A 613 47.09 6.05 80.76
N ASP A 614 47.14 6.97 81.73
CA ASP A 614 47.99 6.98 82.95
C ASP A 614 47.84 5.67 83.74
N VAL A 615 48.97 5.08 84.16
CA VAL A 615 49.05 3.89 85.01
C VAL A 615 50.03 4.10 86.17
N THR A 616 49.70 5.02 87.08
CA THR A 616 50.36 5.30 88.39
C THR A 616 51.40 4.25 88.88
N GLU A 617 52.68 4.52 88.65
CA GLU A 617 53.76 3.59 89.02
C GLU A 617 53.95 3.43 90.54
N GLN A 618 53.81 2.20 91.06
CA GLN A 618 54.21 1.89 92.43
C GLN A 618 55.74 1.81 92.57
N SER A 619 56.36 2.95 92.88
CA SER A 619 57.78 3.01 93.27
C SER A 619 58.09 2.14 94.50
N GLY A 620 58.93 1.12 94.29
CA GLY A 620 59.20 0.08 95.29
C GLY A 620 60.05 0.54 96.50
N PRO A 621 59.74 0.07 97.73
CA PRO A 621 60.52 0.36 98.95
C PRO A 621 61.80 -0.52 99.02
N LEU A 622 62.88 -0.19 99.74
CA LEU A 622 63.24 0.96 100.58
C LEU A 622 64.77 0.97 100.78
N ARG A 623 65.41 2.11 101.05
CA ARG A 623 66.47 2.21 102.09
C ARG A 623 66.52 3.60 102.73
N ILE A 624 66.54 3.61 104.06
CA ILE A 624 66.59 4.82 104.90
C ILE A 624 68.04 5.26 105.13
N GLY A 625 68.33 6.56 104.99
CA GLY A 625 69.60 7.18 105.35
C GLY A 625 69.39 8.54 106.04
N VAL A 626 69.15 8.54 107.36
CA VAL A 626 68.71 9.74 108.09
C VAL A 626 69.87 10.70 108.42
N LYS A 627 69.81 11.92 107.88
CA LYS A 627 70.11 13.20 108.56
C LYS A 627 69.22 14.30 107.95
N GLY A 628 68.77 15.33 108.67
CA GLY A 628 69.01 15.60 110.09
C GLY A 628 68.68 17.03 110.53
N GLN A 629 67.46 17.49 110.23
CA GLN A 629 66.88 18.79 110.65
C GLN A 629 67.58 20.08 110.16
N ASP A 630 67.13 20.56 109.00
CA ASP A 630 66.63 21.93 108.84
C ASP A 630 65.10 21.79 108.56
N LEU A 631 64.18 22.62 109.06
CA LEU A 631 64.28 23.67 110.07
C LEU A 631 63.15 23.51 111.11
N PHE A 632 63.46 23.80 112.38
CA PHE A 632 62.52 23.78 113.49
C PHE A 632 61.94 25.20 113.73
N SER A 633 60.80 25.30 114.43
CA SER A 633 60.25 26.52 115.06
C SER A 633 59.88 27.76 114.22
N HIS A 634 58.64 27.79 113.72
CA HIS A 634 57.60 28.75 114.17
C HIS A 634 56.23 28.06 113.92
N PHE A 635 55.36 27.77 114.90
CA PHE A 635 54.86 28.52 116.07
C PHE A 635 53.93 29.70 115.71
N LEU A 636 52.81 29.75 116.44
CA LEU A 636 51.56 30.42 116.10
C LEU A 636 51.60 31.96 116.05
N ASN A 637 50.75 32.49 115.17
CA ASN A 637 49.89 33.66 115.36
C ASN A 637 50.44 35.10 115.23
N GLN A 638 49.55 35.94 114.68
CA GLN A 638 49.71 37.26 114.07
C GLN A 638 50.70 37.29 112.88
N SER A 639 50.43 38.00 111.78
CA SER A 639 49.38 39.02 111.57
C SER A 639 48.57 38.79 110.29
N GLY A 640 47.26 38.50 110.34
CA GLY A 640 46.40 38.23 111.51
C GLY A 640 46.30 36.72 111.86
N TYR A 641 45.90 36.32 113.08
CA TYR A 641 45.71 37.09 114.32
C TYR A 641 46.30 36.33 115.53
N GLN A 642 46.25 36.89 116.75
CA GLN A 642 47.08 36.45 117.90
C GLN A 642 46.70 35.12 118.56
N SER A 643 47.62 34.68 119.44
CA SER A 643 47.46 33.88 120.67
C SER A 643 47.09 32.39 120.58
N GLU A 644 47.95 31.58 121.21
CA GLU A 644 47.61 30.39 122.04
C GLU A 644 47.03 29.12 121.36
N ALA A 645 47.00 27.95 122.01
CA ALA A 645 47.98 27.20 122.86
C ALA A 645 47.31 25.88 123.32
N TYR A 646 48.09 24.90 123.81
CA TYR A 646 47.67 23.56 124.30
C TYR A 646 47.06 22.65 123.20
N SER A 647 47.41 21.38 122.96
CA SER A 647 47.96 20.24 123.74
C SER A 647 46.91 19.38 124.47
N GLU A 648 47.13 18.05 124.45
CA GLU A 648 46.22 16.99 124.98
C GLU A 648 44.89 16.88 124.20
N ALA A 649 44.15 15.76 124.15
CA ALA A 649 44.40 14.34 124.49
C ALA A 649 43.80 13.48 123.34
N HIS A 650 44.16 12.21 123.11
CA HIS A 650 43.57 11.00 123.72
C HIS A 650 42.04 11.01 123.96
N LEU A 651 41.43 9.80 123.90
CA LEU A 651 39.99 9.49 123.98
C LEU A 651 39.23 9.66 122.63
N GLU A 652 38.25 8.83 122.25
CA GLU A 652 37.75 7.59 122.88
C GLU A 652 37.17 6.55 121.87
N ARG A 653 36.54 5.48 122.39
CA ARG A 653 36.09 4.28 121.66
C ARG A 653 34.69 4.43 121.05
N TYR A 654 34.39 3.64 120.00
CA TYR A 654 33.21 2.77 119.84
C TYR A 654 33.32 1.98 118.50
N ASP A 655 32.63 0.85 118.25
CA ASP A 655 32.50 -0.40 119.06
C ASP A 655 31.93 -1.57 118.20
N VAL A 656 31.77 -2.75 118.81
CA VAL A 656 30.80 -3.84 118.47
C VAL A 656 30.95 -4.66 117.16
N VAL A 657 31.23 -5.97 117.35
CA VAL A 657 30.62 -7.23 116.78
C VAL A 657 29.84 -7.13 115.44
N ILE A 658 29.95 -8.02 114.40
CA ILE A 658 29.76 -9.50 114.36
C ILE A 658 30.50 -10.17 113.16
N LEU A 659 30.66 -11.50 113.19
CA LEU A 659 31.22 -12.43 112.17
C LEU A 659 30.44 -12.50 110.83
N ASN A 660 31.13 -12.55 109.67
CA ASN A 660 31.03 -13.60 108.61
C ASN A 660 32.05 -13.39 107.43
N ARG A 661 32.07 -14.31 106.45
CA ARG A 661 32.69 -14.29 105.09
C ARG A 661 32.53 -12.94 104.35
N THR A 662 33.29 -12.57 103.31
CA THR A 662 33.56 -13.30 102.03
C THR A 662 34.64 -12.56 101.21
N SER A 663 35.04 -13.14 100.05
CA SER A 663 35.81 -12.55 98.93
C SER A 663 37.24 -12.05 99.22
N GLY A 664 38.14 -12.33 98.28
CA GLY A 664 39.52 -11.84 98.28
C GLY A 664 40.21 -12.13 96.95
N THR A 665 41.39 -11.56 96.79
CA THR A 665 42.34 -11.74 95.69
C THR A 665 43.76 -11.64 96.26
N GLU A 666 44.77 -11.93 95.43
CA GLU A 666 46.21 -11.81 95.74
C GLU A 666 46.80 -12.86 96.71
N SER A 667 48.04 -13.35 96.51
CA SER A 667 49.01 -13.12 95.41
C SER A 667 50.14 -14.18 95.38
N ILE A 668 50.83 -14.30 94.22
CA ILE A 668 52.31 -14.44 94.01
C ILE A 668 53.07 -15.60 94.72
N LYS A 669 54.06 -16.34 94.16
CA LYS A 669 54.70 -16.67 92.84
C LYS A 669 55.50 -18.00 93.13
N ASN A 670 56.48 -18.57 92.39
CA ASN A 670 57.29 -18.14 91.25
C ASN A 670 57.86 -19.31 90.39
N TRP A 671 58.49 -18.90 89.30
CA TRP A 671 59.31 -19.56 88.27
C TRP A 671 60.41 -20.59 88.63
N VAL A 672 60.80 -21.39 87.62
CA VAL A 672 62.11 -21.35 86.90
C VAL A 672 62.02 -22.14 85.58
N HIS A 673 62.46 -21.52 84.47
CA HIS A 673 63.00 -22.02 83.16
C HIS A 673 62.60 -23.42 82.58
N ASP A 674 62.51 -23.62 81.25
CA ASP A 674 62.91 -22.78 80.11
C ASP A 674 62.19 -23.13 78.79
N GLY A 675 62.16 -22.18 77.84
CA GLY A 675 62.11 -22.46 76.40
C GLY A 675 60.74 -22.52 75.69
N GLY A 676 60.55 -21.62 74.69
CA GLY A 676 59.67 -21.86 73.53
C GLY A 676 58.27 -21.23 73.57
N LEU A 677 58.18 -19.90 73.42
CA LEU A 677 56.93 -19.23 73.06
C LEU A 677 56.82 -19.10 71.53
N LEU A 678 55.79 -19.70 70.93
CA LEU A 678 55.35 -19.37 69.58
C LEU A 678 53.83 -19.65 69.48
N ILE A 679 53.05 -18.62 69.15
CA ILE A 679 51.67 -18.78 68.65
C ILE A 679 51.58 -17.87 67.43
N THR A 680 51.92 -18.42 66.27
CA THR A 680 51.58 -17.89 64.95
C THR A 680 50.19 -18.40 64.54
N GLU A 681 49.75 -18.04 63.33
CA GLU A 681 48.54 -18.58 62.74
C GLU A 681 48.52 -20.12 62.68
N TRP A 682 47.32 -20.68 62.53
CA TRP A 682 47.12 -22.00 61.96
C TRP A 682 46.39 -21.86 60.62
N ASP A 683 47.18 -21.69 59.56
CA ASP A 683 46.84 -22.25 58.26
C ASP A 683 46.79 -23.78 58.35
N ALA A 684 46.09 -24.43 57.42
CA ALA A 684 45.73 -25.84 57.51
C ALA A 684 46.82 -26.79 56.98
N ALA A 685 47.22 -27.79 57.76
CA ALA A 685 47.79 -29.04 57.23
C ALA A 685 47.64 -30.26 58.16
N ASP A 686 46.90 -31.25 57.69
CA ASP A 686 47.07 -32.71 57.85
C ASP A 686 47.75 -33.30 59.10
N TRP A 687 46.91 -33.87 59.97
CA TRP A 687 47.34 -34.91 60.92
C TRP A 687 47.44 -36.28 60.23
N ALA A 688 48.66 -36.71 59.85
CA ALA A 688 49.04 -38.15 59.81
C ALA A 688 50.53 -38.45 59.51
N ALA A 689 51.42 -38.49 60.53
CA ALA A 689 52.69 -39.25 60.43
C ALA A 689 53.33 -39.64 61.78
N ASN A 690 52.96 -40.80 62.33
CA ASN A 690 53.91 -41.63 63.10
C ASN A 690 53.40 -43.07 63.27
N THR A 691 54.28 -44.07 63.15
CA THR A 691 53.91 -45.49 63.03
C THR A 691 54.65 -46.40 64.00
N ALA A 692 53.93 -47.27 64.70
CA ALA A 692 54.50 -48.55 65.19
C ALA A 692 53.43 -49.64 65.50
N ASN A 693 53.55 -50.75 64.76
CA ASN A 693 53.33 -52.14 65.21
C ASN A 693 51.97 -52.69 65.72
N MET A 694 51.44 -53.59 64.87
CA MET A 694 50.96 -54.96 65.17
C MET A 694 49.53 -55.23 65.68
N LEU A 695 48.85 -56.08 64.89
CA LEU A 695 47.72 -56.99 65.21
C LEU A 695 46.37 -56.34 65.61
N GLY A 696 45.27 -56.65 64.90
CA GLY A 696 43.94 -56.12 65.27
C GLY A 696 42.69 -56.65 64.56
N SER A 697 42.75 -56.96 63.26
CA SER A 697 41.69 -57.63 62.47
C SER A 697 40.32 -56.93 62.25
N THR A 698 39.89 -56.82 60.98
CA THR A 698 38.62 -57.41 60.44
C THR A 698 37.28 -56.85 61.01
N LYS A 699 36.33 -56.26 60.24
CA LYS A 699 35.91 -56.48 58.83
C LYS A 699 34.78 -55.48 58.37
N ILE A 700 34.64 -55.21 57.05
CA ILE A 700 33.36 -55.02 56.27
C ILE A 700 32.46 -53.77 56.59
N GLN A 701 31.85 -53.01 55.65
CA GLN A 701 31.80 -53.02 54.16
C GLN A 701 31.20 -51.70 53.56
N GLY A 702 31.71 -51.21 52.40
CA GLY A 702 31.07 -50.33 51.36
C GLY A 702 30.45 -48.95 51.73
N GLY A 703 30.56 -47.85 50.96
CA GLY A 703 31.19 -47.54 49.66
C GLY A 703 30.20 -47.54 48.46
N GLY A 704 30.12 -46.55 47.53
CA GLY A 704 30.81 -45.25 47.31
C GLY A 704 29.81 -44.09 47.05
N TYR A 705 30.14 -42.81 46.76
CA TYR A 705 31.13 -42.18 45.84
C TYR A 705 30.83 -42.45 44.33
N VAL A 706 30.93 -41.51 43.36
CA VAL A 706 31.86 -40.35 43.15
C VAL A 706 31.19 -39.11 42.47
N ASN A 707 31.83 -37.94 42.60
CA ASN A 707 31.72 -36.62 41.91
C ASN A 707 31.55 -36.66 40.35
N TYR A 708 31.24 -35.59 39.56
CA TYR A 708 31.88 -34.26 39.45
C TYR A 708 31.11 -33.20 38.58
N ASN A 709 31.33 -31.91 38.89
CA ASN A 709 31.43 -30.67 38.06
C ASN A 709 30.43 -30.22 36.96
N THR A 710 29.83 -29.04 37.23
CA THR A 710 29.88 -27.78 36.42
C THR A 710 29.07 -27.60 35.11
N VAL A 711 28.41 -26.43 35.00
CA VAL A 711 28.23 -25.50 33.84
C VAL A 711 26.90 -24.71 33.99
N ILE A 712 26.87 -23.44 33.56
CA ILE A 712 25.65 -22.63 33.40
C ILE A 712 25.27 -22.61 31.90
N SER A 713 23.99 -22.80 31.58
CA SER A 713 23.42 -22.49 30.25
C SER A 713 21.92 -22.20 30.37
N PHE A 714 21.38 -21.41 29.44
CA PHE A 714 20.01 -20.90 29.49
C PHE A 714 18.92 -21.89 29.06
N THR A 715 17.68 -21.43 29.21
CA THR A 715 16.40 -22.05 28.83
C THR A 715 16.27 -22.45 27.38
N GLU A 716 15.49 -23.49 27.12
CA GLU A 716 14.47 -23.46 26.06
C GLU A 716 13.21 -24.22 26.56
N GLU A 717 12.05 -23.93 25.98
CA GLU A 717 10.75 -24.40 26.50
C GLU A 717 10.41 -25.83 26.06
N GLY A 718 9.72 -26.57 26.94
CA GLY A 718 9.20 -27.92 26.66
C GLY A 718 7.79 -28.06 27.23
N GLU A 719 6.82 -28.35 26.38
CA GLU A 719 5.40 -28.15 26.70
C GLU A 719 4.80 -29.09 27.76
N LEU A 720 3.76 -28.54 28.41
CA LEU A 720 2.51 -29.22 28.79
C LEU A 720 2.57 -30.59 29.51
N SER A 721 2.28 -30.48 30.81
CA SER A 721 0.97 -30.88 31.39
C SER A 721 0.94 -32.05 32.38
N GLY A 722 0.10 -31.84 33.41
CA GLY A 722 -0.71 -32.89 34.01
C GLY A 722 -0.02 -33.91 34.91
N LEU A 723 -0.14 -33.73 36.23
CA LEU A 723 -0.56 -34.82 37.11
C LEU A 723 -1.33 -34.28 38.32
N SER A 724 -2.14 -35.14 38.95
CA SER A 724 -3.28 -34.71 39.75
C SER A 724 -2.93 -34.25 41.16
N ASN A 725 -3.50 -33.10 41.54
CA ASN A 725 -3.58 -32.66 42.93
C ASN A 725 -4.40 -33.68 43.76
N LYS A 726 -3.86 -34.10 44.92
CA LYS A 726 -4.58 -34.97 45.86
C LYS A 726 -4.19 -34.72 47.32
N ILE A 727 -4.39 -33.49 47.78
CA ILE A 727 -4.37 -33.16 49.22
C ILE A 727 -5.54 -33.89 49.90
N GLY A 728 -5.29 -34.52 51.06
CA GLY A 728 -6.30 -35.33 51.72
C GLY A 728 -5.93 -35.84 53.10
N GLU A 729 -5.57 -34.95 54.03
CA GLU A 729 -5.58 -35.25 55.47
C GLU A 729 -5.75 -33.96 56.28
N GLY A 730 -6.38 -34.04 57.45
CA GLY A 730 -6.57 -32.87 58.32
C GLY A 730 -7.24 -33.24 59.65
N TYR A 731 -6.79 -32.63 60.75
CA TYR A 731 -7.36 -32.83 62.08
C TYR A 731 -7.30 -31.58 62.95
N SER A 732 -8.46 -31.24 63.55
CA SER A 732 -8.68 -30.52 64.82
C SER A 732 -7.80 -29.31 65.17
N SER A 733 -8.34 -28.12 64.89
CA SER A 733 -8.62 -27.04 65.86
C SER A 733 -8.11 -27.17 67.31
N PHE A 734 -7.53 -26.08 67.85
CA PHE A 734 -8.08 -25.32 69.01
C PHE A 734 -7.31 -24.00 69.19
N GLY A 735 -7.90 -23.00 69.87
CA GLY A 735 -7.22 -21.76 70.27
C GLY A 735 -8.09 -20.83 71.10
N SER A 736 -7.48 -19.95 71.92
CA SER A 736 -8.11 -18.82 72.62
C SER A 736 -7.13 -18.07 73.56
N THR A 737 -7.03 -16.72 73.45
CA THR A 737 -6.89 -15.70 74.54
C THR A 737 -5.69 -15.78 75.55
N GLU A 738 -5.20 -14.72 76.25
CA GLU A 738 -5.66 -13.33 76.49
C GLU A 738 -4.58 -12.40 77.12
N PHE A 739 -4.88 -11.07 77.22
CA PHE A 739 -4.27 -9.99 78.05
C PHE A 739 -2.77 -9.61 77.84
N PHE A 740 -2.26 -8.40 78.16
CA PHE A 740 -2.71 -7.27 79.03
C PHE A 740 -2.57 -5.86 78.38
N ARG A 741 -3.00 -4.77 79.06
CA ARG A 741 -2.93 -3.33 78.64
C ARG A 741 -2.48 -2.40 79.78
N PHE A 742 -1.88 -1.23 79.46
CA PHE A 742 -2.09 0.15 80.01
C PHE A 742 -1.46 1.14 78.97
N PHE A 743 -2.09 2.20 78.43
CA PHE A 743 -2.51 3.52 79.00
C PHE A 743 -1.34 4.37 79.57
N SER A 744 -1.28 5.71 79.41
CA SER A 744 -2.30 6.72 79.06
C SER A 744 -1.78 7.92 78.22
N SER A 745 -2.70 8.81 77.81
CA SER A 745 -2.49 10.06 77.06
C SER A 745 -2.07 11.27 77.91
N VAL A 746 -1.67 12.39 77.26
CA VAL A 746 -2.34 13.73 77.31
C VAL A 746 -1.66 14.71 76.32
N ASP A 747 -2.46 15.58 75.72
CA ASP A 747 -2.16 16.68 74.75
C ASP A 747 -2.44 18.03 75.47
N PRO A 748 -1.78 19.19 75.20
CA PRO A 748 -2.15 20.01 74.03
C PRO A 748 -1.12 21.06 73.47
N ASP A 749 -1.57 21.72 72.39
CA ASP A 749 -1.35 23.15 72.01
C ASP A 749 0.02 23.68 71.50
N ALA A 750 0.01 23.95 70.17
CA ALA A 750 0.24 25.28 69.55
C ALA A 750 1.66 25.86 69.34
N ASP A 751 1.93 26.73 68.35
CA ASP A 751 1.33 27.05 67.02
C ASP A 751 2.27 28.09 66.31
N VAL A 752 1.99 28.45 65.05
CA VAL A 752 2.42 29.68 64.33
C VAL A 752 3.90 29.80 63.93
N LEU A 753 4.17 29.74 62.61
CA LEU A 753 4.34 30.98 61.84
C LEU A 753 3.94 30.82 60.36
N ALA A 754 3.07 31.73 59.90
CA ALA A 754 2.59 31.81 58.52
C ALA A 754 2.67 33.26 58.01
N ILE A 755 2.69 33.43 56.69
CA ILE A 755 2.51 34.74 56.04
C ILE A 755 1.08 34.81 55.48
N ARG A 756 0.32 35.83 55.90
CA ARG A 756 -1.05 36.18 55.44
C ARG A 756 -0.95 37.23 54.32
N ASN A 757 -1.89 37.39 53.37
CA ASN A 757 -3.25 37.99 53.40
C ASN A 757 -3.75 38.02 51.91
N LYS A 758 -4.95 38.42 51.41
CA LYS A 758 -6.28 39.00 51.80
C LYS A 758 -7.22 38.82 50.55
N ASP A 759 -8.49 39.22 50.40
CA ASP A 759 -9.46 39.94 51.26
C ASP A 759 -10.93 39.54 50.94
N VAL A 760 -11.65 39.06 51.97
CA VAL A 760 -12.99 39.44 52.49
C VAL A 760 -13.85 40.49 51.73
N PRO A 761 -15.23 40.47 51.71
CA PRO A 761 -16.25 39.54 52.28
C PRO A 761 -17.43 39.10 51.35
N VAL A 762 -18.32 38.20 51.82
CA VAL A 762 -19.78 38.41 52.12
C VAL A 762 -20.40 37.08 52.64
N ILE A 763 -21.47 37.11 53.46
CA ILE A 763 -21.95 35.98 54.29
C ILE A 763 -23.51 35.84 54.27
N VAL A 764 -24.01 34.63 54.62
CA VAL A 764 -25.33 34.22 55.21
C VAL A 764 -26.22 33.37 54.28
N GLY A 765 -26.73 32.17 54.65
CA GLY A 765 -26.39 31.29 55.80
C GLY A 765 -27.48 30.26 56.23
N GLY A 766 -27.07 29.03 56.61
CA GLY A 766 -27.85 28.01 57.37
C GLY A 766 -28.78 27.06 56.59
N SER A 767 -29.20 25.88 57.10
CA SER A 767 -28.76 25.06 58.26
C SER A 767 -29.41 23.64 58.25
N TYR A 768 -28.77 22.65 58.92
CA TYR A 768 -29.22 21.25 59.18
C TYR A 768 -29.31 20.27 57.97
N GLY A 769 -28.98 18.97 58.07
CA GLY A 769 -28.25 18.25 59.14
C GLY A 769 -28.39 16.70 59.12
N ASN A 770 -27.26 15.97 59.16
CA ASN A 770 -27.02 14.56 59.54
C ASN A 770 -27.80 13.38 58.88
N GLY A 771 -27.09 12.24 58.66
CA GLY A 771 -27.67 10.89 58.80
C GLY A 771 -27.33 9.87 57.70
N SER A 772 -26.39 8.95 57.95
CA SER A 772 -25.83 8.01 56.96
C SER A 772 -26.41 6.56 57.03
N VAL A 773 -26.28 5.81 55.92
CA VAL A 773 -26.23 4.32 55.79
C VAL A 773 -27.51 3.49 56.02
N LEU A 774 -27.89 2.67 55.01
CA LEU A 774 -28.19 1.22 55.14
C LEU A 774 -28.37 0.50 53.78
N LEU A 775 -28.38 -0.84 53.78
CA LEU A 775 -28.42 -1.74 52.60
C LEU A 775 -29.85 -2.28 52.33
N SER A 776 -30.14 -2.70 51.07
CA SER A 776 -30.36 -4.13 50.69
C SER A 776 -31.40 -4.45 49.57
N ALA A 777 -31.01 -5.38 48.68
CA ALA A 777 -31.75 -6.53 48.11
C ALA A 777 -33.11 -6.43 47.34
N TYR A 778 -33.05 -6.83 46.05
CA TYR A 778 -33.88 -7.87 45.36
C TYR A 778 -35.43 -7.79 45.24
N ASP A 779 -35.90 -7.50 44.01
CA ASP A 779 -36.69 -8.38 43.08
C ASP A 779 -38.07 -8.99 43.47
N TRP A 780 -39.12 -8.79 42.65
CA TRP A 780 -39.75 -9.86 41.81
C TRP A 780 -40.93 -9.42 40.88
N GLN A 781 -41.09 -10.19 39.77
CA GLN A 781 -42.31 -10.41 38.94
C GLN A 781 -42.88 -9.24 38.07
N ASP A 782 -43.54 -9.46 36.91
CA ASP A 782 -43.94 -10.72 36.24
C ASP A 782 -43.98 -10.64 34.67
N LYS A 783 -44.27 -11.78 34.00
CA LYS A 783 -44.38 -12.00 32.53
C LYS A 783 -45.87 -12.09 32.07
N PRO A 784 -46.27 -11.99 30.76
CA PRO A 784 -45.93 -13.02 29.74
C PRO A 784 -46.03 -12.68 28.19
N TYR A 785 -45.39 -13.52 27.34
CA TYR A 785 -45.86 -14.09 26.03
C TYR A 785 -46.39 -13.19 24.88
N MET A 786 -46.27 -13.49 23.57
CA MET A 786 -45.47 -14.43 22.74
C MET A 786 -45.73 -14.11 21.24
N GLY A 787 -44.82 -14.39 20.30
CA GLY A 787 -45.17 -14.40 18.85
C GLY A 787 -44.05 -14.04 17.87
N SER A 788 -43.93 -14.84 16.81
CA SER A 788 -43.09 -14.68 15.60
C SER A 788 -44.01 -15.07 14.39
N PRO A 789 -43.64 -15.03 13.09
CA PRO A 789 -42.34 -14.71 12.48
C PRO A 789 -42.37 -13.89 11.15
N TYR A 790 -41.18 -13.75 10.54
CA TYR A 790 -40.87 -13.47 9.13
C TYR A 790 -41.13 -12.08 8.53
N ASP A 791 -40.35 -11.82 7.48
CA ASP A 791 -40.11 -10.54 6.80
C ASP A 791 -39.97 -10.81 5.28
N THR A 792 -40.53 -9.91 4.47
CA THR A 792 -40.35 -9.82 3.01
C THR A 792 -40.68 -8.39 2.56
N LEU A 793 -39.73 -7.70 1.93
CA LEU A 793 -39.98 -6.40 1.29
C LEU A 793 -40.85 -6.54 0.03
N ASP A 794 -41.66 -5.53 -0.26
CA ASP A 794 -42.00 -5.08 -1.62
C ASP A 794 -42.54 -3.62 -1.60
N GLY A 795 -42.56 -2.94 -2.75
CA GLY A 795 -43.35 -1.73 -2.99
C GLY A 795 -42.64 -0.37 -2.88
N VAL A 796 -42.56 0.33 -4.01
CA VAL A 796 -42.09 1.72 -4.17
C VAL A 796 -43.31 2.64 -4.40
N ASP A 797 -43.37 3.86 -3.82
CA ASP A 797 -43.77 5.07 -4.61
C ASP A 797 -43.66 6.47 -3.96
N SER A 798 -43.40 7.46 -4.83
CA SER A 798 -43.87 8.87 -4.86
C SER A 798 -43.52 9.95 -3.78
N LEU A 799 -42.63 10.89 -4.19
CA LEU A 799 -42.85 12.36 -4.39
C LEU A 799 -43.02 13.42 -3.26
N GLU A 800 -42.61 14.65 -3.65
CA GLU A 800 -42.78 16.02 -3.07
C GLU A 800 -42.22 16.31 -1.66
N GLN A 801 -41.37 17.31 -1.35
CA GLN A 801 -41.07 18.69 -1.79
C GLN A 801 -41.50 19.80 -0.78
N VAL A 802 -40.50 20.38 -0.11
CA VAL A 802 -40.25 21.84 -0.01
C VAL A 802 -41.31 22.76 0.65
N LEU A 803 -41.05 23.22 1.90
CA LEU A 803 -40.93 24.66 2.26
C LEU A 803 -40.65 24.99 3.76
N LEU A 804 -39.78 26.01 3.93
CA LEU A 804 -39.69 27.02 5.01
C LEU A 804 -39.22 26.69 6.45
N ASN A 805 -38.36 27.58 6.94
CA ASN A 805 -37.78 27.64 8.29
C ASN A 805 -38.60 28.51 9.27
N SER A 806 -38.29 28.36 10.58
CA SER A 806 -38.16 29.42 11.61
C SER A 806 -39.19 29.46 12.76
N LEU A 807 -38.90 28.75 13.86
CA LEU A 807 -39.14 29.25 15.23
C LEU A 807 -38.29 28.45 16.25
N HIS A 808 -37.63 29.14 17.19
CA HIS A 808 -36.80 28.55 18.24
C HIS A 808 -37.57 28.43 19.58
N TYR A 809 -37.43 27.32 20.32
CA TYR A 809 -36.64 27.26 21.58
C TYR A 809 -36.63 25.86 22.25
N HIS A 810 -35.42 25.32 22.49
CA HIS A 810 -34.97 24.35 23.51
C HIS A 810 -35.72 23.06 23.94
N HIS A 811 -34.90 21.99 24.10
CA HIS A 811 -34.98 20.86 25.06
C HIS A 811 -36.17 19.87 24.92
N ASN A 812 -35.98 18.54 24.86
CA ASN A 812 -34.89 17.67 25.36
C ASN A 812 -34.56 16.49 24.41
N ASP A 813 -33.46 15.80 24.72
CA ASP A 813 -32.94 14.61 24.04
C ASP A 813 -33.76 13.33 24.30
N LEU A 814 -33.72 12.40 23.33
CA LEU A 814 -33.21 11.01 23.46
C LEU A 814 -33.93 10.06 22.48
N ILE A 815 -33.39 9.91 21.27
CA ILE A 815 -33.82 8.91 20.27
C ILE A 815 -32.58 8.23 19.66
N ILE A 816 -32.79 6.99 19.22
CA ILE A 816 -31.83 6.04 18.64
C ILE A 816 -31.18 6.58 17.35
N GLY A 817 -29.92 6.18 17.14
CA GLY A 817 -29.11 6.33 15.93
C GLY A 817 -27.87 5.45 16.07
#